data_AF-A0A9D8A057-F1
#
_entry.id   AF-A0A9D8A057-F1
#
_cell.length_a   1.000
_cell.length_b   1.000
_cell.length_c   1.000
_cell.angle_alpha   90.00
_cell.angle_beta   90.00
_cell.angle_gamma   90.00
#
_symmetry.space_group_name_H-M   'P 1'
#
loop_
_entity.id
_entity.type
_entity.pdbx_description
1 polymer ?
#
loop_
_entity_poly.entity_id
_entity_poly.type
_entity_poly.pdbx_seq_one_letter_code
_entity_poly.pdbx_strand_id
1 'polypeptide(L)'
;MKRRFKKSLLALLPAFILLVLPNNMYAVPQPSISVSNKEVISRVVSIATHASTLGTAVNVLGNGKIPAYVTKTQDSPSRITVDIFCAAEPLETINVAVESSNLKGLRVGHHLQKIRMVLDVQSVDIPTFAIESVDNELTIFLNAKELTESIENDPVEAQSAEIGKEIKVLEQPENTKTGKDQQNKALASNANQAAEQLGPAQPPALNAEVEKPEQAKQPVAQIRKHSETDGLKDIFYGSKLIQIVPDDGQNDTAFLIESINAYEAKNWSGAIENLAHLMKTYPDGRYSERAYFLLAKAYEHYYSKSILEHYTEIKQHYDNASFKFPESEYVPDAFLGIGNLLFETENYYESLAYYNLVIKKTKGSILAARALMQKAKIMLLTKRKKEALSISVVLEDTVSRFPDMPVKTEAKILIAKILYEMNKFRESLNILSELQRANSWHLHQYPAISLYLGYNYFQLEDYKKSRENLLRFYNSHPDQKMTHLILTQIGDAYQNEGLVEEAEKFYQLVLKRYPETEGSVISKIRLAEQQEENPIAVQRGIVPPINILDEDVALATGFYKEIINNPLNQKDGSPLTQLALLKLSIIYQKEKKYEKSIEYLKKLFEEYPKSNLRKEGEQAFVRTIGGFFKEEMKEKKYSSIINFYMSEKELISTVNAPELFISVARALVHQKFEDMGVEMFARADPLLANEEKPADLLFLLGRQLYNQENYESALKRFSLLIENYPSDKNVPHAYRLKGSILLKQKRYLPADKMFSAALKYPADRCEKLSIFIGKAQALAGGNSIEKAKETTKRVDGIKSLCSSADYNVYQEIGELYFTLGDTEKAISLFNQAIAMAKEKADKISLMLKVAQGYRLLNKKEDFLALYKEISDLNDPFWSNLAKERMEEIDFNWEMNRMREESKKREKI
;
A
#
# COMPACT_ATOMS: atom_id res chain seq x y z
N MET A 1 43.45 14.98 -19.02
CA MET A 1 42.41 13.91 -19.00
C MET A 1 42.12 13.28 -17.62
N LYS A 2 42.53 13.86 -16.47
CA LYS A 2 42.33 13.25 -15.11
C LYS A 2 41.40 14.03 -14.14
N ARG A 3 40.65 15.05 -14.61
CA ARG A 3 39.78 15.89 -13.75
C ARG A 3 38.26 15.79 -13.99
N ARG A 4 37.79 14.99 -14.97
CA ARG A 4 36.34 14.78 -15.21
C ARG A 4 35.75 13.51 -14.57
N PHE A 5 36.57 12.54 -14.17
CA PHE A 5 36.08 11.26 -13.61
C PHE A 5 35.59 11.32 -12.14
N LYS A 6 35.91 12.38 -11.38
CA LYS A 6 35.42 12.54 -9.99
C LYS A 6 34.04 13.20 -9.84
N LYS A 7 33.41 13.65 -10.94
CA LYS A 7 32.06 14.28 -10.90
C LYS A 7 30.91 13.36 -11.31
N SER A 8 31.17 12.11 -11.70
CA SER A 8 30.13 11.13 -12.05
C SER A 8 29.84 10.09 -10.95
N LEU A 9 30.61 10.08 -9.86
CA LEU A 9 30.40 9.18 -8.71
C LEU A 9 29.67 9.84 -7.53
N LEU A 10 29.38 11.15 -7.62
CA LEU A 10 28.60 11.91 -6.62
C LEU A 10 27.10 12.03 -6.96
N ALA A 11 26.64 11.36 -8.03
CA ALA A 11 25.27 11.47 -8.54
C ALA A 11 24.30 10.39 -8.01
N LEU A 12 24.74 9.54 -7.09
CA LEU A 12 23.94 8.45 -6.48
C LEU A 12 23.74 8.60 -4.97
N LEU A 13 23.93 9.81 -4.43
CA LEU A 13 23.83 10.11 -2.99
C LEU A 13 22.52 10.74 -2.46
N PRO A 14 21.52 11.19 -3.24
CA PRO A 14 20.26 11.71 -2.66
C PRO A 14 19.21 10.62 -2.37
N ALA A 15 19.42 9.37 -2.80
CA ALA A 15 18.43 8.30 -2.65
C ALA A 15 18.40 7.62 -1.26
N PHE A 16 19.36 7.93 -0.37
CA PHE A 16 19.41 7.40 1.00
C PHE A 16 19.12 8.45 2.08
N ILE A 17 19.14 9.74 1.73
CA ILE A 17 18.89 10.86 2.66
C ILE A 17 17.39 11.22 2.72
N LEU A 18 16.59 10.84 1.70
CA LEU A 18 15.12 10.91 1.73
C LEU A 18 14.45 9.94 2.73
N LEU A 19 15.24 9.11 3.44
CA LEU A 19 14.79 8.32 4.59
C LEU A 19 15.03 9.02 5.95
N VAL A 20 15.57 10.26 5.95
CA VAL A 20 15.85 11.06 7.16
C VAL A 20 15.11 12.40 7.10
N LEU A 21 13.80 12.35 6.86
CA LEU A 21 12.86 13.41 7.22
C LEU A 21 11.84 12.85 8.21
N PRO A 22 11.57 13.52 9.35
CA PRO A 22 10.61 13.06 10.35
C PRO A 22 9.16 13.29 9.87
N ASN A 23 8.70 12.51 8.91
CA ASN A 23 7.29 12.41 8.56
C ASN A 23 6.51 11.71 9.70
N ASN A 24 6.15 12.49 10.73
CA ASN A 24 5.14 12.19 11.75
C ASN A 24 5.11 10.75 12.30
N MET A 25 6.18 10.30 12.95
CA MET A 25 6.11 9.17 13.89
C MET A 25 5.54 9.59 15.26
N TYR A 26 4.27 10.00 15.27
CA TYR A 26 3.43 10.00 16.49
C TYR A 26 2.32 8.95 16.34
N ALA A 27 2.68 7.69 16.55
CA ALA A 27 1.77 6.56 16.49
C ALA A 27 1.37 6.09 17.90
N VAL A 28 0.51 6.88 18.58
CA VAL A 28 -0.20 6.44 19.80
C VAL A 28 -1.02 5.17 19.49
N PRO A 29 -1.12 4.17 20.39
CA PRO A 29 -1.77 2.87 20.12
C PRO A 29 -3.23 2.97 19.64
N GLN A 30 -3.70 1.92 18.96
CA GLN A 30 -5.12 1.73 18.65
C GLN A 30 -5.78 0.83 19.71
N PRO A 31 -7.04 1.10 20.10
CA PRO A 31 -7.79 0.19 20.96
C PRO A 31 -8.14 -1.09 20.21
N SER A 32 -8.14 -2.20 20.94
CA SER A 32 -8.52 -3.52 20.44
C SER A 32 -10.01 -3.59 20.11
N ILE A 33 -10.33 -4.00 18.88
CA ILE A 33 -11.64 -4.56 18.54
C ILE A 33 -11.40 -5.98 18.05
N SER A 34 -11.73 -6.95 18.90
CA SER A 34 -11.86 -8.34 18.48
C SER A 34 -13.12 -8.50 17.65
N VAL A 35 -13.04 -9.25 16.54
CA VAL A 35 -13.64 -10.59 16.40
C VAL A 35 -13.40 -11.09 14.96
N SER A 36 -12.95 -12.35 14.90
CA SER A 36 -12.97 -13.27 13.76
C SER A 36 -13.91 -12.93 12.59
N ASN A 37 -13.36 -12.79 11.38
CA ASN A 37 -13.63 -13.67 10.22
C ASN A 37 -12.77 -13.24 9.01
N LYS A 38 -12.59 -14.15 8.03
CA LYS A 38 -11.74 -13.97 6.84
C LYS A 38 -11.89 -12.56 6.23
N GLU A 39 -10.80 -11.78 6.20
CA GLU A 39 -10.87 -10.33 5.95
C GLU A 39 -11.48 -9.98 4.58
N VAL A 40 -12.33 -8.96 4.58
CA VAL A 40 -12.85 -8.29 3.38
C VAL A 40 -11.73 -7.46 2.73
N ILE A 41 -11.70 -7.41 1.40
CA ILE A 41 -10.72 -6.63 0.60
C ILE A 41 -10.52 -5.21 1.17
N SER A 42 -9.29 -4.85 1.55
CA SER A 42 -8.90 -3.47 1.91
C SER A 42 -8.12 -2.77 0.79
N ARG A 43 -7.54 -3.53 -0.16
CA ARG A 43 -6.82 -3.00 -1.33
C ARG A 43 -6.83 -3.97 -2.51
N VAL A 44 -6.60 -3.42 -3.69
CA VAL A 44 -6.25 -4.21 -4.87
C VAL A 44 -4.76 -4.59 -4.82
N VAL A 45 -4.47 -5.87 -5.01
CA VAL A 45 -3.12 -6.47 -5.03
C VAL A 45 -2.54 -6.43 -6.44
N SER A 46 -3.33 -6.80 -7.45
CA SER A 46 -2.93 -6.75 -8.85
C SER A 46 -4.13 -6.55 -9.77
N ILE A 47 -3.86 -6.03 -10.97
CA ILE A 47 -4.82 -5.99 -12.07
C ILE A 47 -4.11 -6.47 -13.33
N ALA A 48 -4.73 -7.40 -14.05
CA ALA A 48 -4.25 -7.90 -15.33
C ALA A 48 -5.35 -7.77 -16.39
N THR A 49 -5.01 -7.28 -17.57
CA THR A 49 -5.92 -7.22 -18.72
C THR A 49 -5.46 -8.17 -19.80
N HIS A 50 -6.35 -9.03 -20.30
CA HIS A 50 -6.01 -9.99 -21.35
C HIS A 50 -7.15 -10.14 -22.37
N ALA A 51 -6.78 -10.57 -23.58
CA ALA A 51 -7.76 -10.97 -24.59
C ALA A 51 -8.32 -12.36 -24.24
N SER A 52 -9.63 -12.47 -24.22
CA SER A 52 -10.40 -13.68 -23.92
C SER A 52 -11.36 -14.01 -25.07
N THR A 53 -11.97 -15.19 -25.03
CA THR A 53 -13.04 -15.59 -25.98
C THR A 53 -14.31 -14.73 -25.88
N LEU A 54 -14.50 -14.04 -24.74
CA LEU A 54 -15.60 -13.11 -24.46
C LEU A 54 -15.20 -11.63 -24.67
N GLY A 55 -14.07 -11.37 -25.34
CA GLY A 55 -13.54 -10.02 -25.56
C GLY A 55 -12.45 -9.65 -24.56
N THR A 56 -12.43 -8.43 -24.02
CA THR A 56 -11.38 -8.02 -23.06
C THR A 56 -11.78 -8.43 -21.64
N ALA A 57 -10.95 -9.22 -20.97
CA ALA A 57 -11.09 -9.57 -19.57
C ALA A 57 -10.15 -8.71 -18.71
N VAL A 58 -10.69 -8.07 -17.67
CA VAL A 58 -9.95 -7.33 -16.63
C VAL A 58 -10.06 -8.11 -15.33
N ASN A 59 -8.99 -8.78 -14.93
CA ASN A 59 -8.92 -9.56 -13.69
C ASN A 59 -8.35 -8.67 -12.58
N VAL A 60 -9.00 -8.66 -11.42
CA VAL A 60 -8.69 -7.82 -10.26
C VAL A 60 -8.51 -8.74 -9.06
N LEU A 61 -7.31 -8.79 -8.51
CA LEU A 61 -7.00 -9.55 -7.30
C LEU A 61 -7.04 -8.63 -6.08
N GLY A 62 -7.90 -8.94 -5.11
CA GLY A 62 -7.94 -8.30 -3.80
C GLY A 62 -7.07 -9.02 -2.77
N ASN A 63 -6.69 -8.30 -1.70
CA ASN A 63 -6.00 -8.89 -0.55
C ASN A 63 -6.93 -9.63 0.43
N GLY A 64 -8.23 -9.62 0.16
CA GLY A 64 -9.28 -10.23 0.97
C GLY A 64 -10.53 -10.46 0.12
N LYS A 65 -11.56 -11.07 0.71
CA LYS A 65 -12.79 -11.43 -0.01
C LYS A 65 -13.50 -10.17 -0.54
N ILE A 66 -14.11 -10.25 -1.71
CA ILE A 66 -14.92 -9.19 -2.32
C ILE A 66 -16.40 -9.50 -2.04
N PRO A 67 -17.01 -8.92 -0.98
CA PRO A 67 -18.36 -9.33 -0.53
C PRO A 67 -19.49 -8.65 -1.32
N ALA A 68 -19.25 -7.44 -1.84
CA ALA A 68 -20.25 -6.64 -2.54
C ALA A 68 -19.59 -5.57 -3.40
N TYR A 69 -20.15 -5.36 -4.60
CA TYR A 69 -19.79 -4.27 -5.50
C TYR A 69 -21.02 -3.74 -6.23
N VAL A 70 -20.96 -2.50 -6.72
CA VAL A 70 -22.00 -1.87 -7.56
C VAL A 70 -21.38 -1.32 -8.83
N THR A 71 -22.03 -1.58 -9.96
CA THR A 71 -21.65 -1.07 -11.28
C THR A 71 -22.44 0.18 -11.64
N LYS A 72 -21.82 1.12 -12.35
CA LYS A 72 -22.48 2.29 -12.95
C LYS A 72 -21.85 2.64 -14.29
N THR A 73 -22.68 2.95 -15.27
CA THR A 73 -22.28 3.44 -16.59
C THR A 73 -22.41 4.97 -16.68
N GLN A 74 -21.64 5.58 -17.58
CA GLN A 74 -21.76 6.98 -17.96
C GLN A 74 -21.39 7.11 -19.45
N ASP A 75 -22.30 7.62 -20.28
CA ASP A 75 -22.14 7.60 -21.76
C ASP A 75 -21.32 8.76 -22.32
N SER A 76 -20.92 9.72 -21.48
CA SER A 76 -20.19 10.92 -21.92
C SER A 76 -19.31 11.52 -20.81
N PRO A 77 -17.98 11.31 -20.84
CA PRO A 77 -17.29 10.31 -21.65
C PRO A 77 -17.61 8.88 -21.20
N SER A 78 -17.62 7.96 -22.15
CA SER A 78 -18.01 6.55 -22.02
C SER A 78 -17.17 5.81 -20.98
N ARG A 79 -17.81 5.39 -19.88
CA ARG A 79 -17.16 4.80 -18.70
C ARG A 79 -17.98 3.70 -18.07
N ILE A 80 -17.27 2.69 -17.55
CA ILE A 80 -17.79 1.71 -16.60
C ILE A 80 -17.11 1.96 -15.26
N THR A 81 -17.90 2.20 -14.20
CA THR A 81 -17.43 2.38 -12.83
C THR A 81 -17.82 1.17 -12.00
N VAL A 82 -16.90 0.61 -11.23
CA VAL A 82 -17.14 -0.47 -10.27
C VAL A 82 -16.75 0.03 -8.87
N ASP A 83 -17.72 0.17 -7.99
CA ASP A 83 -17.54 0.53 -6.59
C ASP A 83 -17.57 -0.75 -5.74
N ILE A 84 -16.41 -1.21 -5.25
CA ILE A 84 -16.30 -2.33 -4.28
C ILE A 84 -16.38 -1.75 -2.87
N PHE A 85 -17.34 -2.18 -2.06
CA PHE A 85 -17.58 -1.61 -0.73
C PHE A 85 -16.71 -2.27 0.35
N CYS A 86 -15.84 -1.48 0.98
CA CYS A 86 -14.92 -1.94 2.01
C CYS A 86 -14.25 -0.80 2.78
N ALA A 87 -13.61 -1.11 3.92
CA ALA A 87 -12.71 -0.19 4.60
C ALA A 87 -11.37 -0.12 3.86
N ALA A 88 -11.30 0.68 2.79
CA ALA A 88 -10.12 0.71 1.93
C ALA A 88 -8.91 1.38 2.61
N GLU A 89 -7.71 0.82 2.38
CA GLU A 89 -6.46 1.45 2.76
C GLU A 89 -6.28 2.80 2.01
N PRO A 90 -5.76 3.85 2.68
CA PRO A 90 -5.58 5.17 2.08
C PRO A 90 -4.37 5.19 1.12
N LEU A 91 -4.54 4.55 -0.05
CA LEU A 91 -3.55 4.45 -1.11
C LEU A 91 -3.79 5.50 -2.20
N GLU A 92 -2.75 5.84 -2.96
CA GLU A 92 -2.86 6.74 -4.10
C GLU A 92 -3.74 6.15 -5.23
N THR A 93 -4.11 7.00 -6.20
CA THR A 93 -4.87 6.54 -7.36
C THR A 93 -3.96 5.82 -8.34
N ILE A 94 -4.21 4.53 -8.57
CA ILE A 94 -3.45 3.72 -9.50
C ILE A 94 -3.99 3.95 -10.91
N ASN A 95 -3.13 4.31 -11.86
CA ASN A 95 -3.45 4.30 -13.29
C ASN A 95 -2.83 3.04 -13.89
N VAL A 96 -3.65 2.15 -14.45
CA VAL A 96 -3.21 0.91 -15.09
C VAL A 96 -3.18 1.16 -16.60
N ALA A 97 -2.02 0.91 -17.22
CA ALA A 97 -1.89 0.85 -18.66
C ALA A 97 -2.59 -0.42 -19.17
N VAL A 98 -3.40 -0.28 -20.21
CA VAL A 98 -4.23 -1.38 -20.74
C VAL A 98 -3.91 -1.59 -22.22
N GLU A 99 -3.52 -2.81 -22.57
CA GLU A 99 -3.38 -3.24 -23.97
C GLU A 99 -4.70 -3.88 -24.43
N SER A 100 -5.67 -3.04 -24.84
CA SER A 100 -6.98 -3.48 -25.35
C SER A 100 -7.46 -2.57 -26.48
N SER A 101 -8.26 -3.11 -27.40
CA SER A 101 -9.00 -2.32 -28.41
C SER A 101 -10.20 -1.56 -27.83
N ASN A 102 -10.66 -1.92 -26.63
CA ASN A 102 -11.94 -1.50 -26.07
C ASN A 102 -11.79 -0.53 -24.89
N LEU A 103 -10.59 -0.45 -24.29
CA LEU A 103 -10.30 0.38 -23.12
C LEU A 103 -9.17 1.35 -23.41
N LYS A 104 -9.43 2.64 -23.17
CA LYS A 104 -8.45 3.72 -23.23
C LYS A 104 -7.54 3.75 -21.99
N GLY A 105 -8.03 3.23 -20.86
CA GLY A 105 -7.28 3.11 -19.62
C GLY A 105 -8.16 2.70 -18.45
N LEU A 106 -7.52 2.32 -17.35
CA LEU A 106 -8.18 1.93 -16.11
C LEU A 106 -7.58 2.69 -14.92
N ARG A 107 -8.44 3.17 -14.02
CA ARG A 107 -8.04 3.96 -12.86
C ARG A 107 -8.67 3.39 -11.58
N VAL A 108 -7.91 3.28 -10.51
CA VAL A 108 -8.37 2.78 -9.20
C VAL A 108 -8.15 3.83 -8.14
N GLY A 109 -9.23 4.40 -7.61
CA GLY A 109 -9.22 5.34 -6.49
C GLY A 109 -9.63 4.66 -5.19
N HIS A 110 -8.87 4.90 -4.12
CA HIS A 110 -9.16 4.37 -2.79
C HIS A 110 -9.90 5.43 -1.95
N HIS A 111 -11.06 5.08 -1.40
CA HIS A 111 -11.89 5.95 -0.56
C HIS A 111 -12.22 5.24 0.76
N LEU A 112 -12.42 6.01 1.84
CA LEU A 112 -12.66 5.52 3.21
C LEU A 112 -13.68 4.36 3.39
N GLN A 113 -14.61 4.19 2.45
CA GLN A 113 -15.66 3.16 2.48
C GLN A 113 -15.81 2.38 1.16
N LYS A 114 -14.88 2.55 0.20
CA LYS A 114 -14.87 1.79 -1.06
C LYS A 114 -13.59 1.93 -1.87
N ILE A 115 -13.31 0.91 -2.66
CA ILE A 115 -12.39 0.99 -3.80
C ILE A 115 -13.23 1.29 -5.04
N ARG A 116 -12.89 2.34 -5.78
CA ARG A 116 -13.56 2.75 -7.02
C ARG A 116 -12.66 2.48 -8.22
N MET A 117 -13.09 1.58 -9.09
CA MET A 117 -12.48 1.36 -10.39
C MET A 117 -13.24 2.14 -11.46
N VAL A 118 -12.52 2.82 -12.35
CA VAL A 118 -13.07 3.55 -13.50
C VAL A 118 -12.37 3.07 -14.76
N LEU A 119 -13.10 2.36 -15.60
CA LEU A 119 -12.69 1.92 -16.92
C LEU A 119 -13.11 3.01 -17.91
N ASP A 120 -12.15 3.73 -18.49
CA ASP A 120 -12.41 4.68 -19.57
C ASP A 120 -12.49 3.89 -20.90
N VAL A 121 -13.68 3.83 -21.50
CA VAL A 121 -13.98 3.05 -22.71
C VAL A 121 -13.45 3.79 -23.95
N GLN A 122 -13.04 3.04 -24.98
CA GLN A 122 -12.46 3.60 -26.20
C GLN A 122 -13.49 3.92 -27.29
N SER A 123 -14.62 3.22 -27.32
CA SER A 123 -15.78 3.50 -28.18
C SER A 123 -16.69 4.59 -27.60
N VAL A 124 -17.52 5.20 -28.46
CA VAL A 124 -18.57 6.16 -28.04
C VAL A 124 -19.65 5.44 -27.24
N ASP A 125 -20.09 4.28 -27.71
CA ASP A 125 -21.05 3.43 -26.99
C ASP A 125 -20.33 2.51 -25.99
N ILE A 126 -21.00 2.24 -24.87
CA ILE A 126 -20.48 1.33 -23.83
C ILE A 126 -20.72 -0.12 -24.29
N PRO A 127 -19.70 -0.98 -24.33
CA PRO A 127 -19.85 -2.39 -24.73
C PRO A 127 -20.70 -3.18 -23.73
N THR A 128 -21.33 -4.26 -24.18
CA THR A 128 -21.94 -5.25 -23.26
C THR A 128 -20.88 -5.81 -22.33
N PHE A 129 -21.19 -5.92 -21.04
CA PHE A 129 -20.24 -6.40 -20.05
C PHE A 129 -20.88 -7.28 -18.98
N ALA A 130 -20.09 -8.23 -18.48
CA ALA A 130 -20.41 -9.05 -17.32
C ALA A 130 -19.33 -8.86 -16.25
N ILE A 131 -19.70 -8.99 -14.98
CA ILE A 131 -18.75 -9.02 -13.86
C ILE A 131 -19.02 -10.25 -13.02
N GLU A 132 -17.96 -11.00 -12.72
CA GLU A 132 -17.99 -12.15 -11.83
C GLU A 132 -17.02 -11.90 -10.68
N SER A 133 -17.34 -12.39 -9.48
CA SER A 133 -16.43 -12.32 -8.32
C SER A 133 -16.40 -13.64 -7.58
N VAL A 134 -15.21 -14.19 -7.37
CA VAL A 134 -14.99 -15.46 -6.68
C VAL A 134 -13.94 -15.26 -5.59
N ASP A 135 -14.36 -15.42 -4.34
CA ASP A 135 -13.60 -15.10 -3.13
C ASP A 135 -12.88 -13.73 -3.20
N ASN A 136 -11.58 -13.66 -3.49
CA ASN A 136 -10.80 -12.42 -3.57
C ASN A 136 -10.51 -11.94 -5.01
N GLU A 137 -11.05 -12.60 -6.03
CA GLU A 137 -10.91 -12.20 -7.44
C GLU A 137 -12.21 -11.58 -7.96
N LEU A 138 -12.10 -10.55 -8.80
CA LEU A 138 -13.19 -9.96 -9.57
C LEU A 138 -12.76 -9.80 -11.03
N THR A 139 -13.55 -10.35 -11.96
CA THR A 139 -13.26 -10.36 -13.39
C THR A 139 -14.35 -9.61 -14.16
N ILE A 140 -13.95 -8.64 -14.98
CA ILE A 140 -14.84 -7.85 -15.83
C ILE A 140 -14.63 -8.27 -17.28
N PHE A 141 -15.64 -8.84 -17.91
CA PHE A 141 -15.63 -9.23 -19.32
C PHE A 141 -16.31 -8.15 -20.18
N LEU A 142 -15.62 -7.61 -21.18
CA LEU A 142 -16.12 -6.59 -22.11
C LEU A 142 -16.31 -7.16 -23.52
N ASN A 143 -17.47 -6.92 -24.12
CA ASN A 143 -18.05 -7.62 -25.28
C ASN A 143 -18.50 -9.05 -24.99
N ALA A 144 -19.04 -9.29 -23.79
CA ALA A 144 -19.73 -10.53 -23.49
C ALA A 144 -20.86 -10.74 -24.50
N LYS A 145 -20.80 -11.84 -25.27
CA LYS A 145 -21.90 -12.27 -26.15
C LYS A 145 -23.12 -12.59 -25.30
N GLU A 146 -24.30 -12.33 -25.86
CA GLU A 146 -25.58 -12.62 -25.21
C GLU A 146 -25.66 -14.09 -24.77
N LEU A 147 -25.58 -14.28 -23.45
CA LEU A 147 -25.97 -15.51 -22.74
C LEU A 147 -27.31 -15.25 -22.08
N THR A 148 -28.34 -15.09 -22.93
CA THR A 148 -29.71 -15.38 -22.51
C THR A 148 -29.86 -16.89 -22.30
N GLU A 149 -30.56 -17.27 -21.23
CA GLU A 149 -30.86 -18.64 -20.80
C GLU A 149 -29.69 -19.42 -20.18
N SER A 150 -29.66 -19.49 -18.84
CA SER A 150 -29.66 -20.76 -18.05
C SER A 150 -29.01 -20.67 -16.65
N ILE A 151 -29.49 -19.78 -15.76
CA ILE A 151 -29.38 -19.99 -14.29
C ILE A 151 -30.71 -19.62 -13.61
N GLU A 152 -31.73 -20.45 -13.84
CA GLU A 152 -32.72 -20.71 -12.79
C GLU A 152 -32.21 -21.90 -11.97
N ASN A 153 -31.75 -21.66 -10.74
CA ASN A 153 -32.18 -22.35 -9.52
C ASN A 153 -31.30 -21.98 -8.30
N ASP A 154 -32.02 -21.56 -7.26
CA ASP A 154 -31.64 -21.29 -5.87
C ASP A 154 -30.67 -20.14 -5.49
N PRO A 155 -30.91 -19.46 -4.34
CA PRO A 155 -30.52 -18.06 -4.17
C PRO A 155 -29.59 -17.80 -2.97
N VAL A 156 -28.75 -16.76 -3.10
CA VAL A 156 -28.15 -16.07 -1.94
C VAL A 156 -28.39 -14.57 -2.12
N GLU A 157 -28.99 -13.94 -1.10
CA GLU A 157 -29.60 -12.61 -1.21
C GLU A 157 -28.61 -11.48 -1.55
N ALA A 158 -28.79 -10.86 -2.72
CA ALA A 158 -28.30 -9.51 -2.99
C ALA A 158 -29.47 -8.53 -2.83
N GLN A 159 -29.52 -7.80 -1.71
CA GLN A 159 -30.55 -6.77 -1.50
C GLN A 159 -30.28 -5.55 -2.39
N SER A 160 -30.98 -5.49 -3.53
CA SER A 160 -31.24 -4.26 -4.26
C SER A 160 -32.49 -3.58 -3.71
N ALA A 161 -32.43 -2.27 -3.52
CA ALA A 161 -33.58 -1.45 -3.15
C ALA A 161 -33.57 -0.14 -3.95
N GLU A 162 -34.29 -0.15 -5.07
CA GLU A 162 -34.77 1.10 -5.67
C GLU A 162 -35.94 1.64 -4.84
N ILE A 163 -35.96 2.95 -4.60
CA ILE A 163 -37.13 3.64 -4.03
C ILE A 163 -37.54 4.73 -5.02
N GLY A 164 -38.71 4.55 -5.65
CA GLY A 164 -39.22 5.44 -6.68
C GLY A 164 -40.73 5.37 -6.90
N LYS A 165 -41.52 5.86 -5.92
CA LYS A 165 -43.00 6.03 -5.95
C LYS A 165 -43.78 4.68 -5.94
N GLU A 166 -45.06 4.59 -5.57
CA GLU A 166 -46.15 5.58 -5.47
C GLU A 166 -47.26 5.14 -4.46
N ILE A 167 -48.42 5.84 -4.40
CA ILE A 167 -49.73 5.49 -3.73
C ILE A 167 -49.88 5.90 -2.24
N LYS A 168 -50.98 6.52 -1.72
CA LYS A 168 -52.07 7.40 -2.26
C LYS A 168 -53.07 7.83 -1.15
N VAL A 169 -53.58 9.09 -1.15
CA VAL A 169 -54.84 9.65 -0.53
C VAL A 169 -55.12 9.41 1.00
N LEU A 170 -55.87 10.20 1.79
CA LEU A 170 -56.65 11.45 1.67
C LEU A 170 -56.24 12.44 2.84
N GLU A 171 -56.79 13.64 3.09
CA GLU A 171 -57.89 14.41 2.46
C GLU A 171 -57.65 15.96 2.48
N GLN A 172 -58.44 16.75 3.24
CA GLN A 172 -58.59 18.23 3.22
C GLN A 172 -59.12 18.76 4.61
N PRO A 173 -59.34 20.08 4.89
CA PRO A 173 -59.37 21.27 4.00
C PRO A 173 -58.68 22.59 4.46
N GLU A 174 -58.52 23.49 3.47
CA GLU A 174 -58.69 24.97 3.47
C GLU A 174 -58.21 25.86 4.65
N ASN A 175 -57.56 27.01 4.41
CA ASN A 175 -58.18 28.16 3.73
C ASN A 175 -57.22 29.21 3.11
N THR A 176 -57.80 30.14 2.34
CA THR A 176 -57.18 31.06 1.36
C THR A 176 -56.63 32.38 1.92
N LYS A 177 -55.67 33.01 1.20
CA LYS A 177 -55.88 34.29 0.46
C LYS A 177 -54.68 34.82 -0.34
N THR A 178 -54.95 35.12 -1.61
CA THR A 178 -54.50 36.26 -2.46
C THR A 178 -53.35 37.17 -1.99
N GLY A 179 -52.42 37.64 -2.84
CA GLY A 179 -52.26 37.50 -4.30
C GLY A 179 -51.60 38.75 -4.93
N LYS A 180 -51.22 38.69 -6.22
CA LYS A 180 -50.67 39.80 -7.06
C LYS A 180 -49.30 40.37 -6.63
N ASP A 181 -48.48 40.97 -7.49
CA ASP A 181 -48.36 41.01 -8.97
C ASP A 181 -46.89 41.38 -9.30
N GLN A 182 -46.43 41.12 -10.53
CA GLN A 182 -45.54 41.95 -11.38
C GLN A 182 -44.39 42.79 -10.74
N GLN A 183 -43.17 42.89 -11.29
CA GLN A 183 -42.69 42.61 -12.65
C GLN A 183 -41.14 42.64 -12.71
N ASN A 184 -40.57 42.03 -13.75
CA ASN A 184 -39.52 42.57 -14.65
C ASN A 184 -38.67 43.79 -14.22
N LYS A 185 -37.40 43.93 -14.61
CA LYS A 185 -36.38 43.08 -15.29
C LYS A 185 -35.12 43.96 -15.45
N ALA A 186 -33.99 43.34 -15.80
CA ALA A 186 -32.89 43.95 -16.57
C ALA A 186 -32.08 45.09 -15.87
N LEU A 187 -30.84 45.38 -16.25
CA LEU A 187 -29.69 44.59 -16.74
C LEU A 187 -28.53 45.59 -16.93
N ALA A 188 -27.27 45.12 -16.83
CA ALA A 188 -26.09 45.65 -17.54
C ALA A 188 -25.73 47.15 -17.34
N SER A 189 -24.53 47.61 -16.98
CA SER A 189 -23.14 47.17 -17.20
C SER A 189 -22.31 48.47 -17.40
N ASN A 190 -20.99 48.41 -17.18
CA ASN A 190 -19.96 49.32 -17.73
C ASN A 190 -19.92 50.77 -17.18
N ALA A 191 -18.78 51.47 -17.13
CA ALA A 191 -17.35 51.10 -17.12
C ALA A 191 -16.50 52.35 -16.78
N ASN A 192 -15.16 52.20 -16.71
CA ASN A 192 -14.13 53.26 -16.83
C ASN A 192 -13.95 54.26 -15.64
N GLN A 193 -12.77 54.86 -15.39
CA GLN A 193 -11.34 54.49 -15.56
C GLN A 193 -10.45 55.60 -14.91
N ALA A 194 -9.15 55.33 -14.69
CA ALA A 194 -8.06 56.26 -14.29
C ALA A 194 -8.18 56.90 -12.87
N ALA A 195 -7.17 56.90 -11.98
CA ALA A 195 -5.76 57.36 -12.06
C ALA A 195 -5.67 58.92 -12.06
N GLU A 196 -4.76 59.60 -11.34
CA GLU A 196 -3.49 59.20 -10.72
C GLU A 196 -2.98 60.24 -9.66
N GLN A 197 -1.87 59.92 -8.97
CA GLN A 197 -0.82 60.83 -8.41
C GLN A 197 -0.85 61.45 -6.97
N LEU A 198 0.20 61.05 -6.22
CA LEU A 198 1.15 61.85 -5.39
C LEU A 198 0.76 62.43 -4.00
N GLY A 199 1.49 61.99 -2.96
CA GLY A 199 1.82 62.75 -1.73
C GLY A 199 3.23 63.39 -1.84
N PRO A 200 4.06 63.51 -0.77
CA PRO A 200 3.83 63.33 0.68
C PRO A 200 4.44 64.50 1.54
N ALA A 201 4.28 64.48 2.89
CA ALA A 201 5.29 64.96 3.87
C ALA A 201 4.83 64.79 5.35
N GLN A 202 5.79 64.63 6.28
CA GLN A 202 5.63 64.60 7.75
C GLN A 202 6.19 65.92 8.41
N PRO A 203 6.59 65.93 9.70
CA PRO A 203 5.86 66.48 10.86
C PRO A 203 6.53 67.76 11.43
N PRO A 204 6.22 68.25 12.66
CA PRO A 204 7.12 67.89 13.79
C PRO A 204 6.56 67.90 15.25
N ALA A 205 7.31 67.19 16.10
CA ALA A 205 7.75 67.48 17.49
C ALA A 205 6.81 67.84 18.69
N LEU A 206 6.97 67.00 19.72
CA LEU A 206 6.94 67.21 21.19
C LEU A 206 6.92 68.64 21.78
N ASN A 207 6.16 68.79 22.88
CA ASN A 207 6.74 69.03 24.23
C ASN A 207 5.72 68.72 25.35
N ALA A 208 6.21 68.59 26.59
CA ALA A 208 5.45 68.19 27.78
C ALA A 208 5.04 69.39 28.66
N GLU A 209 4.01 69.24 29.52
CA GLU A 209 4.17 69.27 30.98
C GLU A 209 2.86 69.07 31.78
N VAL A 210 3.06 68.86 33.07
CA VAL A 210 2.20 68.41 34.18
C VAL A 210 1.04 69.37 34.50
N GLU A 211 -0.16 68.85 34.86
CA GLU A 211 -0.85 69.09 36.16
C GLU A 211 -2.33 68.59 36.21
N LYS A 212 -2.81 68.41 37.45
CA LYS A 212 -4.13 67.95 37.93
C LYS A 212 -4.41 68.73 39.23
N PRO A 213 -5.66 68.82 39.76
CA PRO A 213 -6.97 68.55 39.14
C PRO A 213 -8.04 69.64 39.50
N GLU A 214 -9.30 69.29 39.26
CA GLU A 214 -10.46 69.52 40.16
C GLU A 214 -11.58 70.53 39.82
N GLN A 215 -12.80 70.07 40.14
CA GLN A 215 -14.09 70.77 40.34
C GLN A 215 -14.82 71.43 39.15
N ALA A 216 -15.87 70.74 38.69
CA ALA A 216 -17.04 71.35 38.05
C ALA A 216 -18.34 70.77 38.64
N LYS A 217 -19.26 71.65 39.08
CA LYS A 217 -20.66 71.27 39.37
C LYS A 217 -21.51 71.44 38.10
N GLN A 218 -22.53 70.58 38.01
CA GLN A 218 -23.52 70.41 36.93
C GLN A 218 -24.43 71.68 36.72
N PRO A 219 -25.34 71.81 35.70
CA PRO A 219 -26.04 70.68 35.06
C PRO A 219 -26.63 70.78 33.61
N VAL A 220 -27.23 69.64 33.20
CA VAL A 220 -28.25 69.37 32.15
C VAL A 220 -28.01 69.71 30.67
N ALA A 221 -27.82 68.65 29.85
CA ALA A 221 -28.58 68.43 28.60
C ALA A 221 -28.61 66.92 28.27
N GLN A 222 -29.78 66.35 27.94
CA GLN A 222 -29.95 64.92 27.70
C GLN A 222 -29.64 64.53 26.24
N ILE A 223 -28.74 63.55 26.04
CA ILE A 223 -28.71 62.73 24.83
C ILE A 223 -28.54 61.26 25.24
N ARG A 224 -29.42 60.39 24.72
CA ARG A 224 -29.38 58.93 24.96
C ARG A 224 -28.09 58.34 24.37
N LYS A 225 -27.25 57.74 25.21
CA LYS A 225 -26.22 56.77 24.78
C LYS A 225 -26.68 55.36 25.11
N HIS A 226 -26.63 54.45 24.13
CA HIS A 226 -26.45 53.03 24.44
C HIS A 226 -25.02 52.83 24.96
N SER A 227 -24.86 51.96 25.95
CA SER A 227 -23.65 51.82 26.76
C SER A 227 -22.64 50.86 26.14
N GLU A 228 -21.54 51.39 25.61
CA GLU A 228 -20.31 50.62 25.31
C GLU A 228 -19.54 50.20 26.59
N THR A 229 -20.13 50.35 27.78
CA THR A 229 -19.48 50.13 29.08
C THR A 229 -19.72 48.74 29.69
N ASP A 230 -20.47 47.86 29.03
CA ASP A 230 -20.70 46.49 29.54
C ASP A 230 -19.56 45.51 29.21
N GLY A 231 -18.71 45.82 28.21
CA GLY A 231 -17.59 44.95 27.80
C GLY A 231 -16.38 44.91 28.75
N LEU A 232 -16.35 45.76 29.79
CA LEU A 232 -15.20 45.91 30.71
C LEU A 232 -15.43 45.26 32.10
N LYS A 233 -16.50 44.49 32.28
CA LYS A 233 -16.81 43.78 33.54
C LYS A 233 -16.47 42.27 33.53
N ASP A 234 -15.99 41.74 32.41
CA ASP A 234 -15.78 40.30 32.19
C ASP A 234 -14.43 39.76 32.71
N ILE A 235 -13.93 40.33 33.82
CA ILE A 235 -12.73 39.82 34.51
C ILE A 235 -13.18 38.73 35.49
N PHE A 236 -12.72 37.49 35.24
CA PHE A 236 -13.14 36.25 35.92
C PHE A 236 -14.65 35.94 35.82
N TYR A 237 -15.00 34.83 35.19
CA TYR A 237 -16.31 34.17 35.41
C TYR A 237 -16.45 33.53 36.81
N GLY A 238 -15.40 33.61 37.62
CA GLY A 238 -15.50 33.44 39.07
C GLY A 238 -16.08 34.67 39.79
N SER A 239 -16.03 35.88 39.20
CA SER A 239 -16.26 37.15 39.90
C SER A 239 -17.62 37.18 40.60
N LYS A 240 -18.76 37.11 39.91
CA LYS A 240 -20.08 37.11 40.58
C LYS A 240 -20.26 36.02 41.64
N LEU A 241 -19.68 34.83 41.42
CA LEU A 241 -19.81 33.71 42.35
C LEU A 241 -18.99 33.91 43.64
N ILE A 242 -17.87 34.64 43.59
CA ILE A 242 -17.00 34.96 44.75
C ILE A 242 -16.99 36.47 45.13
N GLN A 243 -17.77 37.32 44.45
CA GLN A 243 -17.90 38.74 44.74
C GLN A 243 -18.51 38.94 46.13
N ILE A 244 -17.71 39.46 47.07
CA ILE A 244 -18.17 39.81 48.41
C ILE A 244 -19.39 40.75 48.31
N VAL A 245 -20.47 40.38 49.00
CA VAL A 245 -21.70 41.16 49.09
C VAL A 245 -21.56 42.15 50.24
N PRO A 246 -22.10 43.38 50.17
CA PRO A 246 -22.14 44.27 51.33
C PRO A 246 -22.84 43.60 52.51
N ASP A 247 -22.21 43.65 53.69
CA ASP A 247 -22.83 43.15 54.92
C ASP A 247 -24.04 44.01 55.29
N ASP A 248 -25.21 43.37 55.34
CA ASP A 248 -26.50 43.97 55.70
C ASP A 248 -26.94 43.58 57.12
N GLY A 249 -26.06 42.97 57.90
CA GLY A 249 -26.32 42.51 59.27
C GLY A 249 -27.18 41.25 59.37
N GLN A 250 -27.49 40.59 58.24
CA GLN A 250 -28.24 39.34 58.23
C GLN A 250 -27.30 38.13 58.26
N ASN A 251 -27.67 37.11 59.03
CA ASN A 251 -26.88 35.90 59.24
C ASN A 251 -26.59 35.12 57.94
N ASP A 252 -27.50 35.15 56.95
CA ASP A 252 -27.27 34.50 55.64
C ASP A 252 -26.19 35.22 54.82
N THR A 253 -26.11 36.56 54.92
CA THR A 253 -25.02 37.36 54.33
C THR A 253 -23.70 37.08 55.01
N ALA A 254 -23.67 37.05 56.35
CA ALA A 254 -22.46 36.74 57.12
C ALA A 254 -21.87 35.38 56.72
N PHE A 255 -22.68 34.32 56.70
CA PHE A 255 -22.23 32.99 56.28
C PHE A 255 -21.73 32.97 54.82
N LEU A 256 -22.37 33.66 53.87
CA LEU A 256 -21.88 33.74 52.51
C LEU A 256 -20.50 34.45 52.44
N ILE A 257 -20.31 35.55 53.18
CA ILE A 257 -19.04 36.27 53.24
C ILE A 257 -17.95 35.37 53.84
N GLU A 258 -18.23 34.63 54.91
CA GLU A 258 -17.30 33.66 55.49
C GLU A 258 -16.93 32.53 54.50
N SER A 259 -17.92 31.98 53.78
CA SER A 259 -17.69 30.98 52.72
C SER A 259 -16.78 31.51 51.61
N ILE A 260 -17.01 32.74 51.15
CA ILE A 260 -16.20 33.39 50.10
C ILE A 260 -14.79 33.63 50.59
N ASN A 261 -14.61 34.21 51.78
CA ASN A 261 -13.30 34.49 52.36
C ASN A 261 -12.49 33.19 52.55
N ALA A 262 -13.13 32.10 53.00
CA ALA A 262 -12.50 30.80 53.09
C ALA A 262 -12.08 30.24 51.72
N TYR A 263 -12.92 30.42 50.69
CA TYR A 263 -12.64 30.02 49.32
C TYR A 263 -11.46 30.81 48.72
N GLU A 264 -11.44 32.14 48.86
CA GLU A 264 -10.33 32.99 48.39
C GLU A 264 -9.02 32.70 49.12
N ALA A 265 -9.09 32.39 50.43
CA ALA A 265 -7.95 31.92 51.22
C ALA A 265 -7.49 30.48 50.87
N LYS A 266 -8.16 29.79 49.94
CA LYS A 266 -7.95 28.38 49.57
C LYS A 266 -8.16 27.40 50.74
N ASN A 267 -8.88 27.80 51.77
CA ASN A 267 -9.36 26.94 52.84
C ASN A 267 -10.62 26.20 52.37
N TRP A 268 -10.44 25.22 51.48
CA TRP A 268 -11.54 24.54 50.81
C TRP A 268 -12.49 23.82 51.78
N SER A 269 -11.95 23.19 52.84
CA SER A 269 -12.77 22.54 53.87
C SER A 269 -13.62 23.53 54.65
N GLY A 270 -13.06 24.67 55.08
CA GLY A 270 -13.83 25.73 55.74
C GLY A 270 -14.88 26.35 54.81
N ALA A 271 -14.58 26.49 53.51
CA ALA A 271 -15.57 26.93 52.53
C ALA A 271 -16.73 25.92 52.39
N ILE A 272 -16.42 24.63 52.28
CA ILE A 272 -17.40 23.53 52.21
C ILE A 272 -18.30 23.52 53.47
N GLU A 273 -17.71 23.58 54.66
CA GLU A 273 -18.44 23.58 55.94
C GLU A 273 -19.40 24.76 56.05
N ASN A 274 -18.93 25.98 55.77
CA ASN A 274 -19.75 27.19 55.83
C ASN A 274 -20.87 27.18 54.77
N LEU A 275 -20.58 26.72 53.56
CA LEU A 275 -21.57 26.60 52.47
C LEU A 275 -22.64 25.55 52.78
N ALA A 276 -22.24 24.39 53.33
CA ALA A 276 -23.16 23.35 53.78
C ALA A 276 -24.05 23.84 54.93
N HIS A 277 -23.50 24.64 55.86
CA HIS A 277 -24.28 25.27 56.92
C HIS A 277 -25.29 26.30 56.36
N LEU A 278 -24.84 27.20 55.48
CA LEU A 278 -25.70 28.18 54.80
C LEU A 278 -26.87 27.49 54.06
N MET A 279 -26.58 26.44 53.29
CA MET A 279 -27.60 25.66 52.56
C MET A 279 -28.56 24.88 53.47
N LYS A 280 -28.11 24.45 54.65
CA LYS A 280 -28.96 23.74 55.63
C LYS A 280 -29.86 24.70 56.41
N THR A 281 -29.34 25.86 56.80
CA THR A 281 -30.06 26.85 57.62
C THR A 281 -30.98 27.73 56.76
N TYR A 282 -30.61 27.99 55.49
CA TYR A 282 -31.37 28.83 54.55
C TYR A 282 -31.56 28.13 53.19
N PRO A 283 -32.29 26.99 53.13
CA PRO A 283 -32.39 26.16 51.93
C PRO A 283 -32.93 26.87 50.70
N ASP A 284 -33.82 27.86 50.90
CA ASP A 284 -34.38 28.72 49.85
C ASP A 284 -34.06 30.22 50.12
N GLY A 285 -32.96 30.47 50.83
CA GLY A 285 -32.47 31.82 51.13
C GLY A 285 -31.88 32.55 49.93
N ARG A 286 -31.62 33.85 50.10
CA ARG A 286 -31.15 34.79 49.05
C ARG A 286 -29.90 34.32 48.31
N TYR A 287 -29.04 33.57 49.01
CA TYR A 287 -27.77 33.08 48.50
C TYR A 287 -27.76 31.58 48.19
N SER A 288 -28.92 30.91 48.22
CA SER A 288 -29.03 29.46 48.00
C SER A 288 -28.44 29.04 46.64
N GLU A 289 -28.89 29.64 45.54
CA GLU A 289 -28.33 29.42 44.19
C GLU A 289 -26.79 29.49 44.18
N ARG A 290 -26.28 30.60 44.72
CA ARG A 290 -24.85 30.90 44.76
C ARG A 290 -24.07 29.91 45.61
N ALA A 291 -24.65 29.47 46.74
CA ALA A 291 -24.03 28.50 47.64
C ALA A 291 -23.89 27.11 46.98
N TYR A 292 -24.92 26.64 46.26
CA TYR A 292 -24.86 25.35 45.56
C TYR A 292 -23.73 25.31 44.50
N PHE A 293 -23.60 26.37 43.67
CA PHE A 293 -22.55 26.42 42.65
C PHE A 293 -21.14 26.65 43.25
N LEU A 294 -21.02 27.44 44.32
CA LEU A 294 -19.73 27.65 44.99
C LEU A 294 -19.28 26.39 45.75
N LEU A 295 -20.22 25.61 46.31
CA LEU A 295 -19.94 24.34 46.98
C LEU A 295 -19.35 23.32 46.01
N ALA A 296 -19.93 23.17 44.82
CA ALA A 296 -19.42 22.26 43.79
C ALA A 296 -17.96 22.58 43.40
N LYS A 297 -17.63 23.86 43.23
CA LYS A 297 -16.24 24.29 42.98
C LYS A 297 -15.32 24.08 44.17
N ALA A 298 -15.81 24.30 45.40
CA ALA A 298 -15.02 24.08 46.60
C ALA A 298 -14.64 22.59 46.74
N TYR A 299 -15.54 21.68 46.40
CA TYR A 299 -15.26 20.23 46.30
C TYR A 299 -14.28 19.88 45.17
N GLU A 300 -14.43 20.47 43.96
CA GLU A 300 -13.46 20.28 42.86
C GLU A 300 -12.03 20.69 43.28
N HIS A 301 -11.90 21.81 43.99
CA HIS A 301 -10.62 22.29 44.49
C HIS A 301 -10.09 21.49 45.70
N TYR A 302 -10.97 21.06 46.61
CA TYR A 302 -10.59 20.21 47.75
C TYR A 302 -10.01 18.87 47.29
N TYR A 303 -10.65 18.25 46.30
CA TYR A 303 -10.22 16.98 45.72
C TYR A 303 -9.32 17.11 44.49
N SER A 304 -8.69 18.28 44.24
CA SER A 304 -7.95 18.54 43.00
C SER A 304 -6.72 17.64 42.77
N LYS A 305 -6.31 16.85 43.77
CA LYS A 305 -5.23 15.85 43.69
C LYS A 305 -5.73 14.40 43.59
N SER A 306 -7.04 14.20 43.74
CA SER A 306 -7.73 12.91 43.81
C SER A 306 -9.08 12.99 43.08
N ILE A 307 -9.06 13.63 41.90
CA ILE A 307 -10.25 13.90 41.08
C ILE A 307 -10.88 12.60 40.59
N LEU A 308 -10.07 11.58 40.28
CA LEU A 308 -10.56 10.30 39.78
C LEU A 308 -11.33 9.53 40.86
N GLU A 309 -10.84 9.54 42.09
CA GLU A 309 -11.47 8.85 43.23
C GLU A 309 -12.78 9.52 43.67
N HIS A 310 -12.87 10.85 43.54
CA HIS A 310 -14.03 11.65 44.01
C HIS A 310 -14.90 12.18 42.85
N TYR A 311 -14.67 11.72 41.63
CA TYR A 311 -15.35 12.18 40.41
C TYR A 311 -16.88 12.23 40.56
N THR A 312 -17.47 11.15 41.08
CA THR A 312 -18.93 11.02 41.25
C THR A 312 -19.48 12.05 42.24
N GLU A 313 -18.77 12.31 43.33
CA GLU A 313 -19.18 13.28 44.36
C GLU A 313 -19.12 14.71 43.81
N ILE A 314 -17.99 15.10 43.21
CA ILE A 314 -17.83 16.45 42.62
C ILE A 314 -18.87 16.68 41.51
N LYS A 315 -19.07 15.70 40.62
CA LYS A 315 -20.11 15.78 39.57
C LYS A 315 -21.50 15.88 40.17
N GLN A 316 -21.82 15.11 41.22
CA GLN A 316 -23.12 15.17 41.89
C GLN A 316 -23.41 16.56 42.48
N HIS A 317 -22.42 17.27 43.02
CA HIS A 317 -22.60 18.66 43.46
C HIS A 317 -22.93 19.60 42.28
N TYR A 318 -22.26 19.47 41.14
CA TYR A 318 -22.56 20.25 39.94
C TYR A 318 -23.93 19.91 39.31
N ASP A 319 -24.29 18.62 39.26
CA ASP A 319 -25.59 18.16 38.76
C ASP A 319 -26.71 18.68 39.67
N ASN A 320 -26.56 18.59 41.00
CA ASN A 320 -27.54 19.11 41.97
C ASN A 320 -27.75 20.62 41.85
N ALA A 321 -26.66 21.39 41.70
CA ALA A 321 -26.75 22.84 41.49
C ALA A 321 -27.47 23.17 40.17
N SER A 322 -27.11 22.49 39.08
CA SER A 322 -27.69 22.71 37.76
C SER A 322 -29.14 22.24 37.64
N PHE A 323 -29.53 21.20 38.40
CA PHE A 323 -30.90 20.70 38.47
C PHE A 323 -31.82 21.59 39.32
N LYS A 324 -31.33 22.11 40.47
CA LYS A 324 -32.11 23.03 41.31
C LYS A 324 -32.27 24.41 40.65
N PHE A 325 -31.27 24.87 39.87
CA PHE A 325 -31.25 26.20 39.27
C PHE A 325 -30.93 26.17 37.75
N PRO A 326 -31.79 25.58 36.89
CA PRO A 326 -31.47 25.31 35.48
C PRO A 326 -31.32 26.56 34.59
N GLU A 327 -31.93 27.67 34.98
CA GLU A 327 -31.84 28.98 34.31
C GLU A 327 -30.78 29.92 34.92
N SER A 328 -29.99 29.43 35.89
CA SER A 328 -28.91 30.22 36.51
C SER A 328 -27.81 30.59 35.51
N GLU A 329 -27.26 31.79 35.66
CA GLU A 329 -26.09 32.24 34.89
C GLU A 329 -24.81 31.43 35.18
N TYR A 330 -24.78 30.65 36.27
CA TYR A 330 -23.65 29.78 36.63
C TYR A 330 -23.70 28.40 35.96
N VAL A 331 -24.85 27.98 35.40
CA VAL A 331 -24.99 26.66 34.74
C VAL A 331 -23.95 26.40 33.63
N PRO A 332 -23.61 27.34 32.74
CA PRO A 332 -22.58 27.10 31.72
C PRO A 332 -21.17 26.90 32.31
N ASP A 333 -20.87 27.47 33.48
CA ASP A 333 -19.58 27.27 34.15
C ASP A 333 -19.57 25.94 34.92
N ALA A 334 -20.70 25.53 35.50
CA ALA A 334 -20.88 24.17 36.04
C ALA A 334 -20.74 23.10 34.95
N PHE A 335 -21.33 23.31 33.78
CA PHE A 335 -21.16 22.42 32.62
C PHE A 335 -19.71 22.39 32.12
N LEU A 336 -18.97 23.50 32.21
CA LEU A 336 -17.53 23.52 31.92
C LEU A 336 -16.75 22.68 32.95
N GLY A 337 -17.09 22.79 34.24
CA GLY A 337 -16.54 21.96 35.32
C GLY A 337 -16.78 20.46 35.10
N ILE A 338 -18.04 20.05 34.87
CA ILE A 338 -18.39 18.65 34.54
C ILE A 338 -17.64 18.17 33.30
N GLY A 339 -17.56 19.00 32.25
CA GLY A 339 -16.80 18.70 31.03
C GLY A 339 -15.31 18.48 31.31
N ASN A 340 -14.70 19.28 32.20
CA ASN A 340 -13.30 19.11 32.62
C ASN A 340 -13.10 17.83 33.44
N LEU A 341 -13.97 17.55 34.41
CA LEU A 341 -13.92 16.30 35.20
C LEU A 341 -13.97 15.07 34.28
N LEU A 342 -14.90 15.08 33.32
CA LEU A 342 -15.02 14.04 32.28
C LEU A 342 -13.78 13.92 31.39
N PHE A 343 -13.12 15.04 31.09
CA PHE A 343 -11.87 15.06 30.32
C PHE A 343 -10.71 14.41 31.09
N GLU A 344 -10.56 14.71 32.39
CA GLU A 344 -9.53 14.09 33.24
C GLU A 344 -9.78 12.59 33.47
N THR A 345 -11.05 12.13 33.45
CA THR A 345 -11.42 10.70 33.44
C THR A 345 -11.33 10.02 32.05
N GLU A 346 -10.77 10.70 31.04
CA GLU A 346 -10.68 10.26 29.64
C GLU A 346 -12.03 9.95 28.93
N ASN A 347 -13.18 10.30 29.53
CA ASN A 347 -14.51 10.17 28.93
C ASN A 347 -14.77 11.32 27.93
N TYR A 348 -14.03 11.29 26.82
CA TYR A 348 -14.02 12.36 25.83
C TYR A 348 -15.38 12.57 25.14
N TYR A 349 -16.19 11.53 24.93
CA TYR A 349 -17.48 11.66 24.25
C TYR A 349 -18.49 12.48 25.05
N GLU A 350 -18.61 12.20 26.35
CA GLU A 350 -19.50 12.94 27.25
C GLU A 350 -18.94 14.35 27.54
N SER A 351 -17.62 14.46 27.74
CA SER A 351 -16.92 15.75 27.89
C SER A 351 -17.22 16.70 26.72
N LEU A 352 -17.17 16.20 25.47
CA LEU A 352 -17.55 16.96 24.27
C LEU A 352 -19.01 17.42 24.28
N ALA A 353 -19.94 16.63 24.83
CA ALA A 353 -21.35 17.02 24.93
C ALA A 353 -21.51 18.24 25.85
N TYR A 354 -20.92 18.20 27.05
CA TYR A 354 -20.93 19.33 27.98
C TYR A 354 -20.27 20.57 27.39
N TYR A 355 -19.08 20.48 26.77
CA TYR A 355 -18.46 21.63 26.11
C TYR A 355 -19.32 22.22 24.98
N ASN A 356 -20.02 21.38 24.20
CA ASN A 356 -20.97 21.87 23.19
C ASN A 356 -22.17 22.60 23.81
N LEU A 357 -22.64 22.19 24.99
CA LEU A 357 -23.70 22.91 25.73
C LEU A 357 -23.21 24.30 26.17
N VAL A 358 -21.99 24.42 26.70
CA VAL A 358 -21.37 25.70 27.07
C VAL A 358 -21.27 26.61 25.84
N ILE A 359 -20.66 26.14 24.75
CA ILE A 359 -20.49 26.90 23.50
C ILE A 359 -21.84 27.37 22.93
N LYS A 360 -22.90 26.55 23.06
CA LYS A 360 -24.26 26.89 22.62
C LYS A 360 -24.92 27.95 23.50
N LYS A 361 -24.79 27.86 24.84
CA LYS A 361 -25.40 28.79 25.80
C LYS A 361 -24.68 30.13 25.89
N THR A 362 -23.35 30.18 25.77
CA THR A 362 -22.54 31.39 26.03
C THR A 362 -21.69 31.83 24.82
N LYS A 363 -22.29 31.88 23.63
CA LYS A 363 -21.57 32.22 22.38
C LYS A 363 -20.75 33.50 22.50
N GLY A 364 -19.48 33.45 22.13
CA GLY A 364 -18.58 34.61 22.12
C GLY A 364 -18.03 35.01 23.50
N SER A 365 -18.33 34.28 24.57
CA SER A 365 -17.81 34.54 25.93
C SER A 365 -16.46 33.86 26.19
N ILE A 366 -15.82 34.22 27.31
CA ILE A 366 -14.62 33.54 27.82
C ILE A 366 -14.91 32.07 28.18
N LEU A 367 -16.12 31.72 28.65
CA LEU A 367 -16.51 30.33 28.89
C LEU A 367 -16.60 29.52 27.59
N ALA A 368 -17.13 30.12 26.51
CA ALA A 368 -17.10 29.48 25.20
C ALA A 368 -15.67 29.33 24.67
N ALA A 369 -14.77 30.31 24.88
CA ALA A 369 -13.36 30.17 24.53
C ALA A 369 -12.70 28.98 25.27
N ARG A 370 -12.91 28.86 26.58
CA ARG A 370 -12.40 27.73 27.39
C ARG A 370 -12.95 26.38 26.91
N ALA A 371 -14.25 26.29 26.67
CA ALA A 371 -14.87 25.08 26.12
C ALA A 371 -14.35 24.73 24.72
N LEU A 372 -14.13 25.72 23.84
CA LEU A 372 -13.51 25.52 22.51
C LEU A 372 -12.06 25.01 22.63
N MET A 373 -11.27 25.53 23.58
CA MET A 373 -9.91 25.06 23.84
C MET A 373 -9.90 23.59 24.28
N GLN A 374 -10.74 23.21 25.24
CA GLN A 374 -10.84 21.81 25.70
C GLN A 374 -11.33 20.89 24.58
N LYS A 375 -12.35 21.31 23.82
CA LYS A 375 -12.83 20.61 22.62
C LYS A 375 -11.72 20.38 21.59
N ALA A 376 -10.88 21.40 21.34
CA ALA A 376 -9.74 21.28 20.42
C ALA A 376 -8.65 20.34 20.96
N LYS A 377 -8.37 20.34 22.27
CA LYS A 377 -7.46 19.36 22.90
C LYS A 377 -7.96 17.92 22.70
N ILE A 378 -9.26 17.67 22.89
CA ILE A 378 -9.86 16.35 22.61
C ILE A 378 -9.69 15.96 21.14
N MET A 379 -9.91 16.88 20.20
CA MET A 379 -9.67 16.59 18.77
C MET A 379 -8.21 16.24 18.48
N LEU A 380 -7.23 16.84 19.17
CA LEU A 380 -5.83 16.45 19.03
C LEU A 380 -5.54 15.07 19.64
N LEU A 381 -6.01 14.79 20.87
CA LEU A 381 -5.83 13.50 21.54
C LEU A 381 -6.44 12.34 20.74
N THR A 382 -7.62 12.56 20.16
CA THR A 382 -8.31 11.60 19.28
C THR A 382 -7.81 11.60 17.83
N LYS A 383 -6.67 12.26 17.55
CA LYS A 383 -6.01 12.38 16.22
C LYS A 383 -6.85 13.03 15.11
N ARG A 384 -7.96 13.69 15.44
CA ARG A 384 -8.88 14.40 14.53
C ARG A 384 -8.34 15.80 14.16
N LYS A 385 -7.10 15.85 13.66
CA LYS A 385 -6.34 17.10 13.42
C LYS A 385 -7.08 18.14 12.55
N LYS A 386 -7.79 17.69 11.51
CA LYS A 386 -8.61 18.57 10.64
C LYS A 386 -9.74 19.27 11.40
N GLU A 387 -10.36 18.60 12.37
CA GLU A 387 -11.42 19.19 13.18
C GLU A 387 -10.86 20.12 14.24
N ALA A 388 -9.70 19.79 14.83
CA ALA A 388 -8.96 20.73 15.68
C ALA A 388 -8.66 22.05 14.93
N LEU A 389 -8.24 21.98 13.66
CA LEU A 389 -8.03 23.16 12.81
C LEU A 389 -9.33 23.92 12.49
N SER A 390 -10.47 23.25 12.35
CA SER A 390 -11.76 23.94 12.20
C SER A 390 -12.16 24.70 13.47
N ILE A 391 -11.86 24.14 14.64
CA ILE A 391 -12.14 24.76 15.95
C ILE A 391 -11.18 25.93 16.20
N SER A 392 -9.91 25.84 15.77
CA SER A 392 -8.93 26.92 15.99
C SER A 392 -9.34 28.24 15.34
N VAL A 393 -10.03 28.20 14.19
CA VAL A 393 -10.55 29.41 13.51
C VAL A 393 -11.64 30.08 14.36
N VAL A 394 -12.58 29.30 14.90
CA VAL A 394 -13.66 29.81 15.77
C VAL A 394 -13.10 30.31 17.11
N LEU A 395 -12.06 29.64 17.62
CA LEU A 395 -11.37 30.02 18.84
C LEU A 395 -10.65 31.37 18.68
N GLU A 396 -9.90 31.59 17.59
CA GLU A 396 -9.20 32.86 17.33
C GLU A 396 -10.19 34.04 17.25
N ASP A 397 -11.32 33.88 16.53
CA ASP A 397 -12.40 34.90 16.51
C ASP A 397 -12.96 35.17 17.91
N THR A 398 -13.19 34.11 18.70
CA THR A 398 -13.74 34.24 20.06
C THR A 398 -12.78 35.00 20.97
N VAL A 399 -11.48 34.70 20.95
CA VAL A 399 -10.49 35.36 21.82
C VAL A 399 -10.01 36.71 21.33
N SER A 400 -10.23 37.05 20.05
CA SER A 400 -9.91 38.39 19.50
C SER A 400 -10.59 39.52 20.29
N ARG A 401 -11.77 39.23 20.85
CA ARG A 401 -12.64 40.13 21.64
C ARG A 401 -12.13 40.39 23.06
N PHE A 402 -11.15 39.61 23.53
CA PHE A 402 -10.57 39.69 24.88
C PHE A 402 -9.06 39.96 24.78
N PRO A 403 -8.63 41.12 24.21
CA PRO A 403 -7.27 41.31 23.73
C PRO A 403 -6.19 41.27 24.81
N ASP A 404 -6.53 41.63 26.05
CA ASP A 404 -5.61 41.78 27.18
C ASP A 404 -5.73 40.65 28.23
N MET A 405 -6.54 39.62 27.93
CA MET A 405 -6.82 38.52 28.87
C MET A 405 -5.91 37.30 28.63
N PRO A 406 -5.45 36.59 29.70
CA PRO A 406 -4.59 35.40 29.58
C PRO A 406 -5.10 34.32 28.62
N VAL A 407 -6.43 34.15 28.54
CA VAL A 407 -7.11 33.18 27.66
C VAL A 407 -6.73 33.33 26.18
N LYS A 408 -6.41 34.55 25.72
CA LYS A 408 -5.96 34.78 24.34
C LYS A 408 -4.55 34.25 24.10
N THR A 409 -3.64 34.39 25.06
CA THR A 409 -2.29 33.82 24.99
C THR A 409 -2.35 32.30 25.00
N GLU A 410 -3.12 31.71 25.92
CA GLU A 410 -3.33 30.26 26.02
C GLU A 410 -3.97 29.69 24.74
N ALA A 411 -4.99 30.36 24.20
CA ALA A 411 -5.60 29.99 22.93
C ALA A 411 -4.61 30.06 21.78
N LYS A 412 -3.85 31.15 21.63
CA LYS A 412 -2.83 31.26 20.56
C LYS A 412 -1.74 30.18 20.64
N ILE A 413 -1.32 29.79 21.84
CA ILE A 413 -0.40 28.65 22.03
C ILE A 413 -1.03 27.34 21.57
N LEU A 414 -2.30 27.08 21.92
CA LEU A 414 -3.02 25.90 21.46
C LEU A 414 -3.22 25.90 19.94
N ILE A 415 -3.48 27.06 19.33
CA ILE A 415 -3.61 27.21 17.88
C ILE A 415 -2.27 26.94 17.19
N ALA A 416 -1.16 27.46 17.72
CA ALA A 416 0.18 27.12 17.23
C ALA A 416 0.49 25.62 17.34
N LYS A 417 0.11 24.96 18.45
CA LYS A 417 0.17 23.50 18.59
C LYS A 417 -0.64 22.78 17.49
N ILE A 418 -1.88 23.20 17.23
CA ILE A 418 -2.72 22.62 16.17
C ILE A 418 -2.08 22.80 14.79
N LEU A 419 -1.48 23.97 14.52
CA LEU A 419 -0.76 24.24 13.27
C LEU A 419 0.50 23.37 13.12
N TYR A 420 1.27 23.19 14.19
CA TYR A 420 2.40 22.24 14.23
C TYR A 420 1.94 20.81 13.90
N GLU A 421 0.88 20.32 14.56
CA GLU A 421 0.32 18.99 14.30
C GLU A 421 -0.19 18.82 12.85
N MET A 422 -0.61 19.91 12.20
CA MET A 422 -1.03 19.96 10.80
C MET A 422 0.14 20.18 9.81
N ASN A 423 1.39 20.09 10.28
CA ASN A 423 2.63 20.37 9.53
C ASN A 423 2.73 21.81 8.97
N LYS A 424 1.94 22.75 9.49
CA LYS A 424 1.92 24.18 9.10
C LYS A 424 2.97 24.97 9.89
N PHE A 425 4.23 24.53 9.83
CA PHE A 425 5.28 24.97 10.76
C PHE A 425 5.56 26.48 10.72
N ARG A 426 5.50 27.10 9.54
CA ARG A 426 5.71 28.55 9.38
C ARG A 426 4.57 29.40 9.98
N GLU A 427 3.32 28.93 9.87
CA GLU A 427 2.16 29.61 10.47
C GLU A 427 2.24 29.54 12.00
N SER A 428 2.57 28.36 12.54
CA SER A 428 2.83 28.15 13.97
C SER A 428 3.94 29.07 14.49
N LEU A 429 5.10 29.10 13.82
CA LEU A 429 6.21 29.98 14.21
C LEU A 429 5.84 31.46 14.21
N ASN A 430 5.01 31.93 13.28
CA ASN A 430 4.62 33.34 13.27
C ASN A 430 3.85 33.69 14.55
N ILE A 431 2.83 32.89 14.93
CA ILE A 431 2.06 33.10 16.16
C ILE A 431 2.96 33.06 17.40
N LEU A 432 3.85 32.06 17.51
CA LEU A 432 4.75 31.91 18.66
C LEU A 432 5.77 33.05 18.75
N SER A 433 6.31 33.49 17.60
CA SER A 433 7.26 34.59 17.50
C SER A 433 6.60 35.96 17.74
N GLU A 434 5.32 36.12 17.44
CA GLU A 434 4.51 37.27 17.88
C GLU A 434 4.32 37.29 19.39
N LEU A 435 3.90 36.17 20.00
CA LEU A 435 3.73 36.06 21.46
C LEU A 435 5.04 36.34 22.22
N GLN A 436 6.17 35.87 21.70
CA GLN A 436 7.51 36.12 22.25
C GLN A 436 7.92 37.60 22.14
N ARG A 437 7.67 38.24 20.99
CA ARG A 437 8.01 39.66 20.78
C ARG A 437 7.11 40.61 21.57
N ALA A 438 5.84 40.25 21.76
CA ALA A 438 4.88 41.06 22.51
C ALA A 438 5.24 41.15 23.99
N ASN A 439 5.74 40.06 24.60
CA ASN A 439 6.22 40.07 25.98
C ASN A 439 7.22 38.92 26.23
N SER A 440 8.49 39.26 26.45
CA SER A 440 9.55 38.30 26.76
C SER A 440 9.28 37.47 28.04
N TRP A 441 8.50 37.99 28.99
CA TRP A 441 8.11 37.26 30.20
C TRP A 441 7.19 36.07 29.92
N HIS A 442 6.45 36.07 28.80
CA HIS A 442 5.61 34.94 28.41
C HIS A 442 6.40 33.63 28.25
N LEU A 443 7.70 33.68 27.96
CA LEU A 443 8.54 32.47 27.87
C LEU A 443 8.71 31.76 29.22
N HIS A 444 8.62 32.49 30.35
CA HIS A 444 8.66 31.93 31.70
C HIS A 444 7.27 31.47 32.16
N GLN A 445 6.24 32.27 31.90
CA GLN A 445 4.86 31.97 32.28
C GLN A 445 4.23 30.84 31.45
N TYR A 446 4.59 30.74 30.16
CA TYR A 446 4.06 29.77 29.22
C TYR A 446 5.20 29.02 28.52
N PRO A 447 5.83 28.03 29.19
CA PRO A 447 6.98 27.28 28.66
C PRO A 447 6.70 26.62 27.31
N ALA A 448 5.45 26.23 27.07
CA ALA A 448 4.97 25.69 25.80
C ALA A 448 5.32 26.55 24.58
N ILE A 449 5.51 27.88 24.73
CA ILE A 449 6.01 28.74 23.65
C ILE A 449 7.41 28.30 23.22
N SER A 450 8.34 28.13 24.18
CA SER A 450 9.72 27.67 23.92
C SER A 450 9.72 26.25 23.35
N LEU A 451 8.86 25.36 23.88
CA LEU A 451 8.73 23.99 23.38
C LEU A 451 8.34 23.94 21.91
N TYR A 452 7.23 24.61 21.53
CA TYR A 452 6.75 24.60 20.17
C TYR A 452 7.61 25.46 19.22
N LEU A 453 8.28 26.52 19.69
CA LEU A 453 9.34 27.18 18.90
C LEU A 453 10.44 26.17 18.54
N GLY A 454 10.94 25.43 19.54
CA GLY A 454 11.97 24.40 19.35
C GLY A 454 11.56 23.34 18.33
N TYR A 455 10.37 22.73 18.52
CA TYR A 455 9.84 21.73 17.60
C TYR A 455 9.61 22.27 16.18
N ASN A 456 9.07 23.48 16.00
CA ASN A 456 8.84 24.02 14.67
C ASN A 456 10.16 24.41 13.96
N TYR A 457 11.17 24.90 14.69
CA TYR A 457 12.50 25.13 14.10
C TYR A 457 13.18 23.82 13.70
N PHE A 458 13.01 22.74 14.49
CA PHE A 458 13.52 21.41 14.12
C PHE A 458 12.93 20.92 12.80
N GLN A 459 11.62 21.04 12.62
CA GLN A 459 10.91 20.64 11.40
C GLN A 459 11.20 21.54 10.18
N LEU A 460 11.83 22.69 10.39
CA LEU A 460 12.33 23.59 9.35
C LEU A 460 13.86 23.54 9.20
N GLU A 461 14.50 22.52 9.78
CA GLU A 461 15.95 22.25 9.71
C GLU A 461 16.84 23.36 10.31
N ASP A 462 16.27 24.31 11.06
CA ASP A 462 17.01 25.31 11.84
C ASP A 462 17.39 24.71 13.21
N TYR A 463 18.27 23.71 13.16
CA TYR A 463 18.65 22.89 14.30
C TYR A 463 19.27 23.72 15.44
N LYS A 464 20.04 24.76 15.12
CA LYS A 464 20.56 25.69 16.12
C LYS A 464 19.44 26.39 16.90
N LYS A 465 18.48 27.06 16.23
CA LYS A 465 17.35 27.70 16.93
C LYS A 465 16.45 26.69 17.63
N SER A 466 16.32 25.48 17.08
CA SER A 466 15.63 24.38 17.74
C SER A 466 16.25 24.11 19.12
N ARG A 467 17.55 23.81 19.18
CA ARG A 467 18.26 23.53 20.44
C ARG A 467 18.20 24.70 21.42
N GLU A 468 18.39 25.94 20.96
CA GLU A 468 18.29 27.13 21.82
C GLU A 468 16.93 27.23 22.54
N ASN A 469 15.83 26.90 21.86
CA ASN A 469 14.48 26.95 22.43
C ASN A 469 14.12 25.69 23.24
N LEU A 470 14.56 24.50 22.82
CA LEU A 470 14.37 23.26 23.58
C LEU A 470 15.18 23.27 24.89
N LEU A 471 16.42 23.78 24.89
CA LEU A 471 17.22 23.97 26.10
C LEU A 471 16.61 25.03 27.02
N ARG A 472 16.04 26.12 26.48
CA ARG A 472 15.29 27.11 27.29
C ARG A 472 14.11 26.46 28.00
N PHE A 473 13.34 25.62 27.30
CA PHE A 473 12.26 24.87 27.90
C PHE A 473 12.76 23.93 29.01
N TYR A 474 13.71 23.05 28.70
CA TYR A 474 14.30 22.09 29.64
C TYR A 474 14.86 22.78 30.91
N ASN A 475 15.65 23.84 30.75
CA ASN A 475 16.24 24.55 31.89
C ASN A 475 15.20 25.28 32.75
N SER A 476 14.05 25.65 32.19
CA SER A 476 12.95 26.26 32.95
C SER A 476 12.09 25.24 33.70
N HIS A 477 11.92 24.05 33.14
CA HIS A 477 10.99 23.01 33.64
C HIS A 477 11.59 21.60 33.46
N PRO A 478 12.68 21.25 34.18
CA PRO A 478 13.48 20.05 33.87
C PRO A 478 12.78 18.73 34.18
N ASP A 479 11.95 18.65 35.23
CA ASP A 479 11.39 17.38 35.72
C ASP A 479 9.99 17.06 35.18
N GLN A 480 9.70 17.55 33.98
CA GLN A 480 8.47 17.27 33.24
C GLN A 480 8.49 15.88 32.59
N LYS A 481 7.32 15.24 32.45
CA LYS A 481 7.20 13.84 31.96
C LYS A 481 7.89 13.59 30.61
N MET A 482 7.87 14.55 29.69
CA MET A 482 8.43 14.39 28.34
C MET A 482 9.93 14.70 28.21
N THR A 483 10.66 14.94 29.31
CA THR A 483 12.01 15.54 29.25
C THR A 483 13.00 14.65 28.52
N HIS A 484 12.87 13.34 28.66
CA HIS A 484 13.67 12.37 27.91
C HIS A 484 13.53 12.56 26.38
N LEU A 485 12.33 12.85 25.85
CA LEU A 485 12.11 13.12 24.42
C LEU A 485 12.70 14.45 23.95
N ILE A 486 12.77 15.45 24.84
CA ILE A 486 13.35 16.75 24.50
C ILE A 486 14.88 16.65 24.43
N LEU A 487 15.49 15.93 25.36
CA LEU A 487 16.92 15.68 25.35
C LEU A 487 17.34 14.82 24.16
N THR A 488 16.57 13.78 23.77
CA THR A 488 16.83 13.06 22.51
C THR A 488 16.70 13.97 21.31
N GLN A 489 15.70 14.86 21.25
CA GLN A 489 15.54 15.75 20.10
C GLN A 489 16.60 16.87 20.03
N ILE A 490 17.20 17.27 21.16
CA ILE A 490 18.41 18.10 21.18
C ILE A 490 19.60 17.32 20.61
N GLY A 491 19.73 16.03 20.95
CA GLY A 491 20.70 15.10 20.35
C GLY A 491 20.51 14.96 18.83
N ASP A 492 19.28 14.66 18.37
CA ASP A 492 18.93 14.57 16.94
C ASP A 492 19.28 15.87 16.20
N ALA A 493 19.09 17.03 16.84
CA ALA A 493 19.43 18.33 16.25
C ALA A 493 20.95 18.56 16.15
N TYR A 494 21.77 17.98 17.03
CA TYR A 494 23.23 17.97 16.85
C TYR A 494 23.64 16.98 15.76
N GLN A 495 23.03 15.79 15.73
CA GLN A 495 23.30 14.73 14.74
C GLN A 495 23.04 15.24 13.31
N ASN A 496 21.93 15.93 13.09
CA ASN A 496 21.56 16.46 11.76
C ASN A 496 22.44 17.62 11.29
N GLU A 497 23.17 18.30 12.18
CA GLU A 497 24.23 19.26 11.83
C GLU A 497 25.61 18.57 11.62
N GLY A 498 25.69 17.25 11.78
CA GLY A 498 26.94 16.48 11.72
C GLY A 498 27.80 16.55 12.99
N LEU A 499 27.26 17.10 14.08
CA LEU A 499 27.95 17.25 15.37
C LEU A 499 27.77 15.98 16.24
N VAL A 500 28.24 14.85 15.71
CA VAL A 500 28.01 13.49 16.25
C VAL A 500 28.44 13.35 17.72
N GLU A 501 29.61 13.89 18.08
CA GLU A 501 30.13 13.83 19.46
C GLU A 501 29.26 14.60 20.47
N GLU A 502 28.62 15.70 20.06
CA GLU A 502 27.69 16.43 20.92
C GLU A 502 26.34 15.69 21.02
N ALA A 503 25.87 15.10 19.91
CA ALA A 503 24.66 14.28 19.90
C ALA A 503 24.78 13.08 20.86
N GLU A 504 25.92 12.37 20.84
CA GLU A 504 26.20 11.24 21.72
C GLU A 504 26.06 11.62 23.21
N LYS A 505 26.61 12.76 23.64
CA LYS A 505 26.50 13.22 25.04
C LYS A 505 25.06 13.37 25.49
N PHE A 506 24.17 13.88 24.62
CA PHE A 506 22.75 14.00 24.94
C PHE A 506 22.04 12.64 24.98
N TYR A 507 22.37 11.72 24.06
CA TYR A 507 21.82 10.37 24.10
C TYR A 507 22.24 9.61 25.37
N GLN A 508 23.54 9.63 25.70
CA GLN A 508 24.10 9.03 26.93
C GLN A 508 23.48 9.65 28.20
N LEU A 509 23.25 10.97 28.23
CA LEU A 509 22.57 11.64 29.34
C LEU A 509 21.13 11.10 29.54
N VAL A 510 20.42 10.83 28.45
CA VAL A 510 19.08 10.22 28.50
C VAL A 510 19.15 8.79 29.03
N LEU A 511 20.10 7.96 28.57
CA LEU A 511 20.29 6.61 29.10
C LEU A 511 20.56 6.63 30.61
N LYS A 512 21.39 7.56 31.08
CA LYS A 512 21.80 7.67 32.49
C LYS A 512 20.70 8.20 33.40
N ARG A 513 19.91 9.19 32.96
CA ARG A 513 18.89 9.86 33.81
C ARG A 513 17.48 9.28 33.63
N TYR A 514 17.19 8.64 32.50
CA TYR A 514 15.86 8.17 32.13
C TYR A 514 15.86 6.75 31.49
N PRO A 515 16.53 5.74 32.11
CA PRO A 515 16.80 4.44 31.47
C PRO A 515 15.55 3.69 31.00
N GLU A 516 14.46 3.72 31.78
CA GLU A 516 13.20 3.04 31.47
C GLU A 516 12.16 3.97 30.80
N THR A 517 12.60 4.73 29.80
CA THR A 517 11.74 5.65 29.04
C THR A 517 11.86 5.47 27.53
N GLU A 518 10.84 5.91 26.79
CA GLU A 518 10.86 5.97 25.33
C GLU A 518 12.09 6.74 24.79
N GLY A 519 12.52 7.78 25.51
CA GLY A 519 13.72 8.53 25.15
C GLY A 519 15.00 7.69 25.25
N SER A 520 15.10 6.80 26.24
CA SER A 520 16.22 5.85 26.34
C SER A 520 16.22 4.87 25.17
N VAL A 521 15.06 4.35 24.77
CA VAL A 521 14.93 3.48 23.59
C VAL A 521 15.35 4.21 22.30
N ILE A 522 14.90 5.46 22.11
CA ILE A 522 15.31 6.30 20.97
C ILE A 522 16.83 6.54 20.99
N SER A 523 17.41 6.91 22.14
CA SER A 523 18.86 7.07 22.30
C SER A 523 19.65 5.82 21.93
N LYS A 524 19.19 4.63 22.36
CA LYS A 524 19.83 3.34 22.01
C LYS A 524 19.82 3.09 20.50
N ILE A 525 18.72 3.43 19.82
CA ILE A 525 18.65 3.35 18.34
C ILE A 525 19.64 4.32 17.71
N ARG A 526 19.69 5.59 18.14
CA ARG A 526 20.61 6.59 17.57
C ARG A 526 22.08 6.21 17.73
N LEU A 527 22.45 5.72 18.91
CA LEU A 527 23.80 5.23 19.22
C LEU A 527 24.14 3.99 18.37
N ALA A 528 23.19 3.08 18.13
CA ALA A 528 23.38 1.94 17.22
C ALA A 528 23.51 2.37 15.75
N GLU A 529 22.72 3.35 15.29
CA GLU A 529 22.79 3.92 13.94
C GLU A 529 24.16 4.59 13.68
N GLN A 530 24.70 5.34 14.64
CA GLN A 530 26.04 5.91 14.56
C GLN A 530 27.14 4.84 14.39
N GLN A 531 27.03 3.69 15.07
CA GLN A 531 27.97 2.57 14.89
C GLN A 531 27.85 1.90 13.51
N GLU A 532 26.64 1.83 12.94
CA GLU A 532 26.43 1.28 11.58
C GLU A 532 27.11 2.12 10.49
N GLU A 533 27.19 3.44 10.67
CA GLU A 533 27.79 4.36 9.69
C GLU A 533 29.32 4.33 9.69
N ASN A 534 29.97 4.03 10.83
CA ASN A 534 31.44 3.97 10.92
C ASN A 534 31.98 2.71 11.63
N PRO A 535 31.73 1.48 11.11
CA PRO A 535 32.11 0.24 11.80
C PRO A 535 33.62 0.08 12.02
N ILE A 536 34.42 0.65 11.12
CA ILE A 536 35.89 0.53 11.15
C ILE A 536 36.50 1.38 12.26
N ALA A 537 35.92 2.56 12.57
CA ALA A 537 36.43 3.39 13.66
C ALA A 537 36.07 2.83 15.03
N VAL A 538 34.90 2.19 15.16
CA VAL A 538 34.50 1.43 16.36
C VAL A 538 35.43 0.23 16.56
N GLN A 539 35.65 -0.60 15.53
CA GLN A 539 36.54 -1.78 15.62
C GLN A 539 38.02 -1.43 15.90
N ARG A 540 38.46 -0.20 15.59
CA ARG A 540 39.83 0.27 15.83
C ARG A 540 39.98 1.09 17.13
N GLY A 541 38.91 1.31 17.89
CA GLY A 541 38.92 2.16 19.08
C GLY A 541 39.27 3.63 18.79
N ILE A 542 38.99 4.10 17.56
CA ILE A 542 39.27 5.48 17.11
C ILE A 542 38.09 6.40 17.48
N VAL A 543 36.87 5.88 17.36
CA VAL A 543 35.70 6.43 18.06
C VAL A 543 35.69 5.77 19.43
N PRO A 544 35.49 6.51 20.54
CA PRO A 544 35.40 5.90 21.86
C PRO A 544 34.27 4.85 21.85
N PRO A 545 34.49 3.65 22.39
CA PRO A 545 33.38 2.72 22.59
C PRO A 545 32.33 3.38 23.48
N ILE A 546 31.06 3.13 23.18
CA ILE A 546 29.93 3.72 23.89
C ILE A 546 29.87 3.07 25.28
N ASN A 547 30.61 3.64 26.24
CA ASN A 547 30.71 3.15 27.61
C ASN A 547 29.38 3.36 28.33
N ILE A 548 28.53 2.34 28.31
CA ILE A 548 27.30 2.29 29.07
C ILE A 548 27.60 1.58 30.38
N LEU A 549 27.57 2.34 31.48
CA LEU A 549 27.46 1.82 32.84
C LEU A 549 28.55 0.79 33.24
N ASP A 550 29.82 1.06 32.91
CA ASP A 550 31.00 0.27 33.30
C ASP A 550 31.00 -1.23 32.89
N GLU A 551 30.15 -1.63 31.94
CA GLU A 551 30.14 -2.97 31.33
C GLU A 551 30.52 -2.98 29.83
N ASP A 552 30.81 -4.18 29.30
CA ASP A 552 31.46 -4.42 28.00
C ASP A 552 30.79 -3.77 26.77
N VAL A 553 31.62 -3.51 25.75
CA VAL A 553 31.27 -2.81 24.50
C VAL A 553 30.04 -3.39 23.81
N ALA A 554 28.90 -2.70 23.94
CA ALA A 554 27.68 -3.01 23.21
C ALA A 554 27.81 -2.61 21.73
N LEU A 555 27.98 -3.61 20.85
CA LEU A 555 27.80 -3.44 19.41
C LEU A 555 26.35 -3.05 19.08
N ALA A 556 26.11 -2.42 17.93
CA ALA A 556 24.76 -2.08 17.42
C ALA A 556 23.74 -3.24 17.53
N THR A 557 24.19 -4.48 17.29
CA THR A 557 23.33 -5.67 17.43
C THR A 557 22.92 -5.97 18.88
N GLY A 558 23.71 -5.57 19.87
CA GLY A 558 23.39 -5.63 21.30
C GLY A 558 22.26 -4.67 21.65
N PHE A 559 22.38 -3.40 21.25
CA PHE A 559 21.33 -2.39 21.43
C PHE A 559 19.98 -2.83 20.87
N TYR A 560 19.94 -3.25 19.60
CA TYR A 560 18.68 -3.70 18.99
C TYR A 560 18.08 -4.91 19.70
N LYS A 561 18.92 -5.89 20.12
CA LYS A 561 18.44 -7.04 20.91
C LYS A 561 17.89 -6.64 22.27
N GLU A 562 18.54 -5.70 22.96
CA GLU A 562 18.05 -5.18 24.23
C GLU A 562 16.68 -4.52 24.07
N ILE A 563 16.50 -3.69 23.03
CA ILE A 563 15.22 -3.06 22.70
C ILE A 563 14.13 -4.10 22.43
N ILE A 564 14.43 -5.14 21.64
CA ILE A 564 13.51 -6.24 21.29
C ILE A 564 13.12 -7.06 22.53
N ASN A 565 14.07 -7.28 23.44
CA ASN A 565 13.87 -8.14 24.61
C ASN A 565 13.31 -7.38 25.83
N ASN A 566 13.30 -6.05 25.85
CA ASN A 566 12.78 -5.25 26.97
C ASN A 566 11.24 -5.40 27.07
N PRO A 567 10.68 -5.90 28.20
CA PRO A 567 9.24 -6.10 28.37
C PRO A 567 8.39 -4.83 28.25
N LEU A 568 8.96 -3.64 28.54
CA LEU A 568 8.26 -2.36 28.40
C LEU A 568 7.90 -2.05 26.93
N ASN A 569 8.67 -2.58 25.98
CA ASN A 569 8.49 -2.35 24.55
C ASN A 569 7.58 -3.36 23.85
N GLN A 570 7.22 -4.45 24.55
CA GLN A 570 6.50 -5.59 23.98
C GLN A 570 4.97 -5.48 24.09
N LYS A 571 4.44 -4.73 25.08
CA LYS A 571 2.99 -4.73 25.38
C LYS A 571 2.09 -4.16 24.27
N ASP A 572 2.57 -3.16 23.52
CA ASP A 572 1.75 -2.41 22.56
C ASP A 572 2.25 -2.54 21.10
N GLY A 573 3.23 -3.41 20.86
CA GLY A 573 3.91 -3.50 19.56
C GLY A 573 4.56 -2.19 19.14
N SER A 574 5.39 -1.62 20.02
CA SER A 574 6.04 -0.31 19.82
C SER A 574 6.69 -0.18 18.44
N PRO A 575 6.47 0.93 17.70
CA PRO A 575 7.15 1.19 16.43
C PRO A 575 8.69 1.12 16.53
N LEU A 576 9.25 1.38 17.71
CA LEU A 576 10.69 1.29 17.99
C LEU A 576 11.17 -0.17 18.03
N THR A 577 10.36 -1.11 18.56
CA THR A 577 10.62 -2.56 18.51
C THR A 577 10.61 -3.06 17.08
N GLN A 578 9.61 -2.65 16.29
CA GLN A 578 9.48 -3.01 14.88
C GLN A 578 10.69 -2.50 14.07
N LEU A 579 11.14 -1.26 14.34
CA LEU A 579 12.34 -0.69 13.73
C LEU A 579 13.62 -1.44 14.15
N ALA A 580 13.75 -1.81 15.43
CA ALA A 580 14.90 -2.59 15.92
C ALA A 580 14.99 -3.98 15.27
N LEU A 581 13.86 -4.68 15.08
CA LEU A 581 13.80 -5.96 14.34
C LEU A 581 14.29 -5.80 12.90
N LEU A 582 13.83 -4.77 12.20
CA LEU A 582 14.22 -4.47 10.83
C LEU A 582 15.71 -4.08 10.71
N LYS A 583 16.21 -3.23 11.61
CA LYS A 583 17.63 -2.82 11.63
C LYS A 583 18.55 -4.01 11.93
N LEU A 584 18.23 -4.82 12.93
CA LEU A 584 19.01 -6.00 13.31
C LEU A 584 19.06 -7.04 12.18
N SER A 585 17.93 -7.29 11.51
CA SER A 585 17.90 -8.20 10.36
C SER A 585 18.67 -7.66 9.15
N ILE A 586 18.66 -6.35 8.89
CA ILE A 586 19.50 -5.71 7.87
C ILE A 586 20.99 -5.80 8.23
N ILE A 587 21.38 -5.69 9.50
CA ILE A 587 22.77 -5.94 9.93
C ILE A 587 23.16 -7.39 9.64
N TYR A 588 22.35 -8.38 10.05
CA TYR A 588 22.66 -9.78 9.77
C TYR A 588 22.70 -10.10 8.27
N GLN A 589 21.89 -9.44 7.45
CA GLN A 589 22.00 -9.48 5.98
C GLN A 589 23.34 -8.95 5.48
N LYS A 590 23.78 -7.76 5.93
CA LYS A 590 25.09 -7.17 5.58
C LYS A 590 26.25 -8.09 6.00
N GLU A 591 26.12 -8.77 7.13
CA GLU A 591 27.08 -9.77 7.65
C GLU A 591 26.98 -11.15 6.97
N LYS A 592 26.06 -11.34 6.01
CA LYS A 592 25.76 -12.62 5.33
C LYS A 592 25.27 -13.75 6.25
N LYS A 593 24.79 -13.41 7.46
CA LYS A 593 24.15 -14.34 8.40
C LYS A 593 22.67 -14.43 8.04
N TYR A 594 22.37 -14.92 6.85
CA TYR A 594 21.04 -14.82 6.24
C TYR A 594 19.96 -15.52 7.09
N GLU A 595 20.28 -16.63 7.74
CA GLU A 595 19.36 -17.38 8.61
C GLU A 595 18.87 -16.51 9.78
N LYS A 596 19.79 -15.78 10.43
CA LYS A 596 19.43 -14.83 11.50
C LYS A 596 18.68 -13.62 10.96
N SER A 597 19.03 -13.14 9.77
CA SER A 597 18.27 -12.07 9.12
C SER A 597 16.81 -12.48 8.87
N ILE A 598 16.60 -13.71 8.36
CA ILE A 598 15.27 -14.30 8.14
C ILE A 598 14.52 -14.47 9.46
N GLU A 599 15.16 -15.01 10.50
CA GLU A 599 14.57 -15.18 11.85
C GLU A 599 13.92 -13.89 12.38
N TYR A 600 14.65 -12.78 12.40
CA TYR A 600 14.12 -11.50 12.90
C TYR A 600 13.10 -10.84 11.96
N LEU A 601 13.16 -11.11 10.64
CA LEU A 601 12.14 -10.65 9.68
C LEU A 601 10.84 -11.43 9.82
N LYS A 602 10.90 -12.75 10.01
CA LYS A 602 9.73 -13.58 10.33
C LYS A 602 9.08 -13.10 11.63
N LYS A 603 9.87 -12.88 12.68
CA LYS A 603 9.38 -12.28 13.95
C LYS A 603 8.66 -10.94 13.72
N LEU A 604 9.20 -10.05 12.86
CA LEU A 604 8.54 -8.79 12.49
C LEU A 604 7.18 -9.00 11.81
N PHE A 605 7.07 -9.95 10.88
CA PHE A 605 5.82 -10.21 10.15
C PHE A 605 4.77 -10.96 10.99
N GLU A 606 5.21 -11.87 11.85
CA GLU A 606 4.36 -12.73 12.69
C GLU A 606 3.81 -11.95 13.90
N GLU A 607 4.63 -11.18 14.60
CA GLU A 607 4.19 -10.37 15.75
C GLU A 607 3.50 -9.06 15.33
N TYR A 608 3.88 -8.45 14.19
CA TYR A 608 3.40 -7.14 13.76
C TYR A 608 2.87 -7.13 12.31
N PRO A 609 1.87 -7.97 11.95
CA PRO A 609 1.40 -8.13 10.57
C PRO A 609 0.84 -6.85 9.94
N LYS A 610 0.36 -5.91 10.76
CA LYS A 610 -0.16 -4.58 10.38
C LYS A 610 0.87 -3.44 10.57
N SER A 611 2.16 -3.77 10.62
CA SER A 611 3.26 -2.79 10.75
C SER A 611 3.32 -1.83 9.56
N ASN A 612 3.57 -0.54 9.84
CA ASN A 612 3.90 0.45 8.81
C ASN A 612 5.24 0.15 8.10
N LEU A 613 6.13 -0.64 8.73
CA LEU A 613 7.42 -1.06 8.18
C LEU A 613 7.33 -2.35 7.35
N ARG A 614 6.11 -2.85 7.09
CA ARG A 614 5.90 -4.12 6.38
C ARG A 614 6.57 -4.14 5.01
N LYS A 615 6.49 -3.03 4.25
CA LYS A 615 7.07 -2.92 2.91
C LYS A 615 8.60 -2.95 2.94
N GLU A 616 9.21 -2.26 3.90
CA GLU A 616 10.65 -2.23 4.12
C GLU A 616 11.15 -3.60 4.61
N GLY A 617 10.37 -4.28 5.46
CA GLY A 617 10.59 -5.67 5.87
C GLY A 617 10.53 -6.64 4.68
N GLU A 618 9.49 -6.58 3.85
CA GLU A 618 9.34 -7.40 2.64
C GLU A 618 10.53 -7.18 1.67
N GLN A 619 10.99 -5.94 1.49
CA GLN A 619 12.19 -5.64 0.70
C GLN A 619 13.47 -6.20 1.33
N ALA A 620 13.64 -6.09 2.65
CA ALA A 620 14.78 -6.68 3.35
C ALA A 620 14.77 -8.21 3.20
N PHE A 621 13.60 -8.84 3.35
CA PHE A 621 13.38 -10.28 3.22
C PHE A 621 13.72 -10.80 1.82
N VAL A 622 13.20 -10.17 0.76
CA VAL A 622 13.52 -10.53 -0.63
C VAL A 622 15.03 -10.42 -0.89
N ARG A 623 15.67 -9.32 -0.46
CA ARG A 623 17.12 -9.14 -0.61
C ARG A 623 17.93 -10.18 0.20
N THR A 624 17.45 -10.58 1.37
CA THR A 624 18.11 -11.57 2.23
C THR A 624 18.04 -12.96 1.60
N ILE A 625 16.86 -13.39 1.14
CA ILE A 625 16.72 -14.69 0.44
C ILE A 625 17.48 -14.66 -0.88
N GLY A 626 17.42 -13.57 -1.65
CA GLY A 626 18.19 -13.42 -2.88
C GLY A 626 19.71 -13.52 -2.67
N GLY A 627 20.22 -12.98 -1.54
CA GLY A 627 21.60 -13.16 -1.10
C GLY A 627 21.93 -14.61 -0.75
N PHE A 628 21.11 -15.23 0.09
CA PHE A 628 21.22 -16.64 0.49
C PHE A 628 21.22 -17.59 -0.71
N PHE A 629 20.19 -17.53 -1.56
CA PHE A 629 20.08 -18.35 -2.78
C PHE A 629 21.26 -18.15 -3.72
N LYS A 630 21.78 -16.93 -3.86
CA LYS A 630 22.95 -16.66 -4.71
C LYS A 630 24.22 -17.32 -4.20
N GLU A 631 24.41 -17.42 -2.88
CA GLU A 631 25.56 -18.12 -2.30
C GLU A 631 25.39 -19.63 -2.39
N GLU A 632 24.22 -20.17 -2.06
CA GLU A 632 23.92 -21.60 -2.18
C GLU A 632 23.98 -22.09 -3.64
N MET A 633 23.55 -21.28 -4.63
CA MET A 633 23.73 -21.56 -6.06
C MET A 633 25.21 -21.62 -6.45
N LYS A 634 26.04 -20.71 -5.93
CA LYS A 634 27.50 -20.69 -6.20
C LYS A 634 28.19 -21.92 -5.62
N GLU A 635 27.75 -22.37 -4.44
CA GLU A 635 28.23 -23.60 -3.78
C GLU A 635 27.56 -24.88 -4.30
N LYS A 636 26.66 -24.77 -5.28
CA LYS A 636 25.89 -25.87 -5.90
C LYS A 636 25.00 -26.65 -4.92
N LYS A 637 24.62 -26.04 -3.80
CA LYS A 637 23.73 -26.60 -2.77
C LYS A 637 22.26 -26.48 -3.16
N TYR A 638 21.88 -26.97 -4.34
CA TYR A 638 20.54 -26.78 -4.89
C TYR A 638 19.41 -27.29 -3.98
N SER A 639 19.63 -28.39 -3.25
CA SER A 639 18.66 -28.93 -2.29
C SER A 639 18.34 -27.96 -1.14
N SER A 640 19.29 -27.11 -0.74
CA SER A 640 19.11 -26.12 0.33
C SER A 640 18.09 -25.05 -0.07
N ILE A 641 18.23 -24.52 -1.29
CA ILE A 641 17.30 -23.57 -1.92
C ILE A 641 15.90 -24.16 -2.03
N ILE A 642 15.80 -25.42 -2.49
CA ILE A 642 14.52 -26.13 -2.64
C ILE A 642 13.87 -26.35 -1.27
N ASN A 643 14.61 -26.85 -0.28
CA ASN A 643 14.10 -27.09 1.07
C ASN A 643 13.61 -25.79 1.72
N PHE A 644 14.37 -24.71 1.61
CA PHE A 644 13.99 -23.39 2.12
C PHE A 644 12.72 -22.86 1.43
N TYR A 645 12.61 -22.99 0.10
CA TYR A 645 11.38 -22.61 -0.60
C TYR A 645 10.17 -23.43 -0.16
N MET A 646 10.36 -24.74 0.13
CA MET A 646 9.28 -25.60 0.63
C MET A 646 8.84 -25.24 2.05
N SER A 647 9.77 -24.86 2.95
CA SER A 647 9.42 -24.46 4.32
C SER A 647 8.82 -23.05 4.40
N GLU A 648 9.22 -22.14 3.51
CA GLU A 648 8.81 -20.72 3.52
C GLU A 648 7.84 -20.37 2.38
N LYS A 649 7.17 -21.37 1.79
CA LYS A 649 6.36 -21.23 0.57
C LYS A 649 5.30 -20.14 0.66
N GLU A 650 4.58 -20.04 1.78
CA GLU A 650 3.53 -19.04 1.99
C GLU A 650 4.12 -17.62 2.06
N LEU A 651 5.18 -17.42 2.83
CA LEU A 651 5.81 -16.12 2.97
C LEU A 651 6.46 -15.66 1.64
N ILE A 652 7.10 -16.58 0.92
CA ILE A 652 7.65 -16.31 -0.42
C ILE A 652 6.52 -16.03 -1.44
N SER A 653 5.35 -16.66 -1.35
CA SER A 653 4.24 -16.36 -2.25
C SER A 653 3.59 -14.99 -2.00
N THR A 654 3.76 -14.39 -0.81
CA THR A 654 3.31 -13.00 -0.57
C THR A 654 4.20 -11.92 -1.19
N VAL A 655 5.43 -12.25 -1.61
CA VAL A 655 6.36 -11.27 -2.19
C VAL A 655 6.48 -11.43 -3.71
N ASN A 656 6.17 -10.36 -4.44
CA ASN A 656 6.25 -10.31 -5.91
C ASN A 656 7.71 -10.18 -6.40
N ALA A 657 8.53 -11.21 -6.15
CA ALA A 657 9.97 -11.21 -6.40
C ALA A 657 10.37 -12.31 -7.43
N PRO A 658 10.35 -12.02 -8.75
CA PRO A 658 10.65 -13.01 -9.78
C PRO A 658 12.03 -13.66 -9.66
N GLU A 659 13.03 -12.93 -9.13
CA GLU A 659 14.38 -13.42 -8.92
C GLU A 659 14.46 -14.62 -7.95
N LEU A 660 13.53 -14.69 -6.98
CA LEU A 660 13.44 -15.82 -6.05
C LEU A 660 12.91 -17.06 -6.77
N PHE A 661 11.78 -16.92 -7.48
CA PHE A 661 11.18 -18.00 -8.26
C PHE A 661 12.14 -18.51 -9.36
N ILE A 662 12.86 -17.62 -10.05
CA ILE A 662 13.93 -17.99 -11.01
C ILE A 662 15.04 -18.81 -10.34
N SER A 663 15.44 -18.44 -9.13
CA SER A 663 16.52 -19.15 -8.41
C SER A 663 16.08 -20.56 -7.99
N VAL A 664 14.85 -20.70 -7.49
CA VAL A 664 14.24 -22.00 -7.17
C VAL A 664 14.05 -22.84 -8.44
N ALA A 665 13.57 -22.24 -9.53
CA ALA A 665 13.39 -22.90 -10.82
C ALA A 665 14.71 -23.52 -11.32
N ARG A 666 15.80 -22.75 -11.28
CA ARG A 666 17.15 -23.22 -11.65
C ARG A 666 17.63 -24.35 -10.76
N ALA A 667 17.43 -24.25 -9.45
CA ALA A 667 17.79 -25.31 -8.50
C ALA A 667 17.03 -26.62 -8.80
N LEU A 668 15.72 -26.55 -9.07
CA LEU A 668 14.88 -27.69 -9.45
C LEU A 668 15.32 -28.34 -10.76
N VAL A 669 15.56 -27.54 -11.80
CA VAL A 669 16.06 -28.02 -13.11
C VAL A 669 17.44 -28.69 -12.97
N HIS A 670 18.34 -28.13 -12.15
CA HIS A 670 19.62 -28.77 -11.85
C HIS A 670 19.45 -30.14 -11.16
N GLN A 671 18.46 -30.28 -10.28
CA GLN A 671 18.10 -31.53 -9.59
C GLN A 671 17.18 -32.46 -10.39
N LYS A 672 16.99 -32.22 -11.70
CA LYS A 672 16.16 -33.03 -12.63
C LYS A 672 14.65 -32.96 -12.39
N PHE A 673 14.17 -32.11 -11.49
CA PHE A 673 12.73 -31.84 -11.29
C PHE A 673 12.27 -30.75 -12.27
N GLU A 674 12.34 -31.04 -13.58
CA GLU A 674 12.14 -30.01 -14.60
C GLU A 674 10.71 -29.44 -14.59
N ASP A 675 9.68 -30.28 -14.45
CA ASP A 675 8.28 -29.84 -14.44
C ASP A 675 7.98 -28.84 -13.31
N MET A 676 8.52 -29.10 -12.10
CA MET A 676 8.43 -28.17 -10.97
C MET A 676 9.23 -26.89 -11.22
N GLY A 677 10.39 -26.98 -11.87
CA GLY A 677 11.17 -25.82 -12.27
C GLY A 677 10.45 -24.94 -13.30
N VAL A 678 9.74 -25.57 -14.23
CA VAL A 678 8.88 -24.89 -15.21
C VAL A 678 7.69 -24.20 -14.52
N GLU A 679 7.08 -24.81 -13.51
CA GLU A 679 6.04 -24.15 -12.69
C GLU A 679 6.58 -22.88 -12.01
N MET A 680 7.78 -22.94 -11.43
CA MET A 680 8.41 -21.77 -10.81
C MET A 680 8.76 -20.68 -11.84
N PHE A 681 9.21 -21.05 -13.03
CA PHE A 681 9.40 -20.10 -14.13
C PHE A 681 8.07 -19.48 -14.60
N ALA A 682 6.97 -20.23 -14.62
CA ALA A 682 5.65 -19.71 -14.96
C ALA A 682 5.14 -18.68 -13.93
N ARG A 683 5.47 -18.86 -12.64
CA ARG A 683 5.20 -17.86 -11.58
C ARG A 683 6.03 -16.57 -11.75
N ALA A 684 7.26 -16.67 -12.25
CA ALA A 684 8.12 -15.51 -12.49
C ALA A 684 7.76 -14.72 -13.78
N ASP A 685 7.31 -15.42 -14.83
CA ASP A 685 7.05 -14.86 -16.16
C ASP A 685 6.11 -13.64 -16.24
N PRO A 686 5.00 -13.53 -15.48
CA PRO A 686 4.14 -12.34 -15.51
C PRO A 686 4.70 -11.15 -14.73
N LEU A 687 5.75 -11.35 -13.91
CA LEU A 687 6.38 -10.30 -13.10
C LEU A 687 7.58 -9.62 -13.81
N LEU A 688 7.87 -10.01 -15.06
CA LEU A 688 9.07 -9.58 -15.80
C LEU A 688 8.70 -8.89 -17.11
N ALA A 689 9.37 -7.78 -17.42
CA ALA A 689 9.34 -7.20 -18.75
C ALA A 689 10.01 -8.14 -19.78
N ASN A 690 9.67 -8.04 -21.06
CA ASN A 690 10.15 -8.97 -22.10
C ASN A 690 11.68 -8.96 -22.25
N GLU A 691 12.31 -7.83 -21.96
CA GLU A 691 13.76 -7.60 -21.97
C GLU A 691 14.47 -8.23 -20.76
N GLU A 692 13.75 -8.48 -19.67
CA GLU A 692 14.26 -9.03 -18.41
C GLU A 692 14.09 -10.55 -18.30
N LYS A 693 13.19 -11.13 -19.12
CA LYS A 693 12.88 -12.58 -19.13
C LYS A 693 14.11 -13.40 -19.53
N PRO A 694 14.71 -14.21 -18.62
CA PRO A 694 15.97 -14.87 -18.91
C PRO A 694 15.81 -16.01 -19.94
N ALA A 695 16.90 -16.30 -20.65
CA ALA A 695 16.92 -17.25 -21.77
C ALA A 695 16.41 -18.66 -21.42
N ASP A 696 16.69 -19.15 -20.21
CA ASP A 696 16.24 -20.46 -19.74
C ASP A 696 14.73 -20.50 -19.46
N LEU A 697 14.17 -19.45 -18.85
CA LEU A 697 12.72 -19.28 -18.70
C LEU A 697 12.02 -19.26 -20.07
N LEU A 698 12.52 -18.46 -21.01
CA LEU A 698 11.93 -18.33 -22.35
C LEU A 698 11.96 -19.67 -23.11
N PHE A 699 13.08 -20.39 -23.04
CA PHE A 699 13.21 -21.69 -23.70
C PHE A 699 12.30 -22.76 -23.10
N LEU A 700 12.31 -22.93 -21.77
CA LEU A 700 11.61 -24.03 -21.12
C LEU A 700 10.08 -23.86 -21.19
N LEU A 701 9.57 -22.66 -20.93
CA LEU A 701 8.14 -22.37 -21.12
C LEU A 701 7.74 -22.43 -22.60
N GLY A 702 8.61 -22.01 -23.52
CA GLY A 702 8.38 -22.16 -24.97
C GLY A 702 8.28 -23.63 -25.38
N ARG A 703 9.11 -24.51 -24.81
CA ARG A 703 9.08 -25.95 -25.04
C ARG A 703 7.84 -26.61 -24.43
N GLN A 704 7.43 -26.20 -23.23
CA GLN A 704 6.17 -26.67 -22.63
C GLN A 704 4.96 -26.33 -23.51
N LEU A 705 4.87 -25.08 -23.98
CA LEU A 705 3.81 -24.63 -24.88
C LEU A 705 3.83 -25.36 -26.24
N TYR A 706 5.01 -25.70 -26.77
CA TYR A 706 5.15 -26.53 -27.96
C TYR A 706 4.59 -27.95 -27.74
N ASN A 707 4.88 -28.57 -26.59
CA ASN A 707 4.35 -29.89 -26.23
C ASN A 707 2.83 -29.88 -25.99
N GLN A 708 2.27 -28.75 -25.56
CA GLN A 708 0.83 -28.49 -25.41
C GLN A 708 0.16 -28.06 -26.74
N GLU A 709 0.88 -28.11 -27.86
CA GLU A 709 0.44 -27.65 -29.20
C GLU A 709 0.02 -26.16 -29.30
N ASN A 710 0.31 -25.35 -28.28
CA ASN A 710 0.09 -23.90 -28.28
C ASN A 710 1.20 -23.19 -29.06
N TYR A 711 1.20 -23.42 -30.37
CA TYR A 711 2.28 -23.06 -31.28
C TYR A 711 2.52 -21.55 -31.38
N GLU A 712 1.49 -20.72 -31.40
CA GLU A 712 1.64 -19.26 -31.48
C GLU A 712 2.34 -18.69 -30.24
N SER A 713 2.00 -19.18 -29.05
CA SER A 713 2.64 -18.73 -27.80
C SER A 713 4.09 -19.24 -27.68
N ALA A 714 4.35 -20.47 -28.13
CA ALA A 714 5.70 -21.02 -28.24
C ALA A 714 6.58 -20.21 -29.22
N LEU A 715 6.05 -19.88 -30.41
CA LEU A 715 6.74 -19.06 -31.41
C LEU A 715 7.12 -17.68 -30.87
N LYS A 716 6.24 -17.03 -30.09
CA LYS A 716 6.55 -15.74 -29.43
C LYS A 716 7.74 -15.87 -28.48
N ARG A 717 7.70 -16.82 -27.53
CA ARG A 717 8.80 -17.05 -26.57
C ARG A 717 10.14 -17.38 -27.25
N PHE A 718 10.12 -18.25 -28.26
CA PHE A 718 11.33 -18.58 -29.02
C PHE A 718 11.87 -17.40 -29.83
N SER A 719 11.02 -16.46 -30.26
CA SER A 719 11.46 -15.24 -30.97
C SER A 719 12.18 -14.29 -30.00
N LEU A 720 11.56 -14.00 -28.85
CA LEU A 720 12.19 -13.22 -27.77
C LEU A 720 13.55 -13.77 -27.35
N LEU A 721 13.67 -15.11 -27.20
CA LEU A 721 14.93 -15.77 -26.88
C LEU A 721 16.02 -15.53 -27.93
N ILE A 722 15.66 -15.66 -29.21
CA ILE A 722 16.58 -15.47 -30.34
C ILE A 722 17.01 -14.00 -30.47
N GLU A 723 16.09 -13.07 -30.23
CA GLU A 723 16.30 -11.63 -30.38
C GLU A 723 17.12 -11.05 -29.22
N ASN A 724 16.78 -11.40 -27.97
CA ASN A 724 17.43 -10.85 -26.78
C ASN A 724 18.75 -11.58 -26.41
N TYR A 725 18.87 -12.87 -26.75
CA TYR A 725 20.02 -13.70 -26.35
C TYR A 725 20.61 -14.51 -27.52
N PRO A 726 21.02 -13.89 -28.65
CA PRO A 726 21.40 -14.59 -29.88
C PRO A 726 22.58 -15.56 -29.79
N SER A 727 23.34 -15.53 -28.68
CA SER A 727 24.48 -16.41 -28.37
C SER A 727 24.19 -17.44 -27.27
N ASP A 728 22.97 -17.50 -26.72
CA ASP A 728 22.63 -18.47 -25.67
C ASP A 728 22.57 -19.91 -26.20
N LYS A 729 22.94 -20.87 -25.36
CA LYS A 729 22.96 -22.31 -25.70
C LYS A 729 21.61 -22.84 -26.20
N ASN A 730 20.48 -22.23 -25.82
CA ASN A 730 19.15 -22.69 -26.19
C ASN A 730 18.69 -22.16 -27.56
N VAL A 731 19.38 -21.17 -28.13
CA VAL A 731 19.05 -20.59 -29.46
C VAL A 731 18.98 -21.62 -30.59
N PRO A 732 19.94 -22.55 -30.80
CA PRO A 732 19.82 -23.59 -31.82
C PRO A 732 18.57 -24.47 -31.62
N HIS A 733 18.22 -24.80 -30.37
CA HIS A 733 17.01 -25.57 -30.07
C HIS A 733 15.74 -24.76 -30.36
N ALA A 734 15.73 -23.46 -30.04
CA ALA A 734 14.63 -22.55 -30.33
C ALA A 734 14.39 -22.42 -31.84
N TYR A 735 15.45 -22.23 -32.65
CA TYR A 735 15.35 -22.26 -34.11
C TYR A 735 14.83 -23.61 -34.63
N ARG A 736 15.32 -24.74 -34.09
CA ARG A 736 14.83 -26.08 -34.47
C ARG A 736 13.34 -26.23 -34.18
N LEU A 737 12.87 -25.86 -32.98
CA LEU A 737 11.46 -25.94 -32.59
C LEU A 737 10.58 -24.99 -33.41
N LYS A 738 11.02 -23.74 -33.67
CA LYS A 738 10.33 -22.84 -34.63
C LYS A 738 10.22 -23.49 -36.02
N GLY A 739 11.28 -24.14 -36.50
CA GLY A 739 11.27 -24.90 -37.75
C GLY A 739 10.25 -26.04 -37.75
N SER A 740 10.21 -26.85 -36.69
CA SER A 740 9.23 -27.94 -36.54
C SER A 740 7.78 -27.44 -36.46
N ILE A 741 7.52 -26.33 -35.77
CA ILE A 741 6.19 -25.69 -35.75
C ILE A 741 5.77 -25.26 -37.16
N LEU A 742 6.64 -24.54 -37.88
CA LEU A 742 6.36 -24.07 -39.23
C LEU A 742 6.17 -25.24 -40.21
N LEU A 743 6.89 -26.34 -40.02
CA LEU A 743 6.74 -27.57 -40.81
C LEU A 743 5.37 -28.23 -40.56
N LYS A 744 4.92 -28.36 -39.30
CA LYS A 744 3.56 -28.81 -38.94
C LYS A 744 2.49 -27.90 -39.57
N GLN A 745 2.71 -26.58 -39.57
CA GLN A 745 1.86 -25.59 -40.24
C GLN A 745 1.94 -25.62 -41.80
N LYS A 746 2.69 -26.56 -42.41
CA LYS A 746 2.95 -26.64 -43.87
C LYS A 746 3.62 -25.38 -44.46
N ARG A 747 4.27 -24.56 -43.63
CA ARG A 747 5.00 -23.33 -44.02
C ARG A 747 6.44 -23.67 -44.36
N TYR A 748 6.63 -24.41 -45.45
CA TYR A 748 7.89 -25.04 -45.86
C TYR A 748 9.08 -24.06 -46.02
N LEU A 749 8.91 -22.96 -46.74
CA LEU A 749 9.98 -21.97 -46.95
C LEU A 749 10.44 -21.29 -45.64
N PRO A 750 9.53 -20.81 -44.76
CA PRO A 750 9.90 -20.40 -43.40
C PRO A 750 10.60 -21.49 -42.57
N ALA A 751 10.14 -22.74 -42.66
CA ALA A 751 10.74 -23.87 -41.91
C ALA A 751 12.20 -24.13 -42.33
N ASP A 752 12.51 -24.21 -43.63
CA ASP A 752 13.89 -24.34 -44.12
C ASP A 752 14.78 -23.18 -43.64
N LYS A 753 14.27 -21.93 -43.63
CA LYS A 753 15.01 -20.79 -43.07
C LYS A 753 15.36 -20.98 -41.59
N MET A 754 14.42 -21.46 -40.77
CA MET A 754 14.66 -21.71 -39.33
C MET A 754 15.66 -22.85 -39.10
N PHE A 755 15.51 -23.99 -39.78
CA PHE A 755 16.49 -25.09 -39.66
C PHE A 755 17.87 -24.68 -40.19
N SER A 756 17.92 -23.92 -41.29
CA SER A 756 19.17 -23.35 -41.82
C SER A 756 19.82 -22.35 -40.87
N ALA A 757 19.05 -21.64 -40.04
CA ALA A 757 19.58 -20.78 -38.98
C ALA A 757 20.13 -21.62 -37.82
N ALA A 758 19.42 -22.66 -37.37
CA ALA A 758 19.91 -23.59 -36.34
C ALA A 758 21.26 -24.22 -36.71
N LEU A 759 21.44 -24.64 -37.97
CA LEU A 759 22.69 -25.25 -38.47
C LEU A 759 23.91 -24.31 -38.48
N LYS A 760 23.75 -23.00 -38.28
CA LYS A 760 24.87 -22.06 -38.14
C LYS A 760 25.56 -22.16 -36.79
N TYR A 761 24.88 -22.71 -35.79
CA TYR A 761 25.38 -22.83 -34.43
C TYR A 761 26.15 -24.15 -34.22
N PRO A 762 27.08 -24.19 -33.26
CA PRO A 762 27.59 -25.45 -32.74
C PRO A 762 26.44 -26.28 -32.16
N ALA A 763 26.36 -27.53 -32.59
CA ALA A 763 25.40 -28.54 -32.15
C ALA A 763 26.07 -29.91 -32.30
N ASP A 764 25.65 -30.88 -31.49
CA ASP A 764 26.22 -32.23 -31.56
C ASP A 764 25.80 -32.98 -32.83
N ARG A 765 26.33 -34.20 -33.03
CA ARG A 765 26.08 -34.98 -34.26
C ARG A 765 24.61 -35.41 -34.39
N CYS A 766 23.97 -35.81 -33.31
CA CYS A 766 22.59 -36.26 -33.27
C CYS A 766 21.61 -35.07 -33.34
N GLU A 767 21.93 -33.96 -32.68
CA GLU A 767 21.19 -32.70 -32.82
C GLU A 767 21.20 -32.21 -34.27
N LYS A 768 22.39 -32.15 -34.90
CA LYS A 768 22.53 -31.80 -36.33
C LYS A 768 21.73 -32.74 -37.22
N LEU A 769 21.74 -34.04 -36.95
CA LEU A 769 20.94 -35.02 -37.69
C LEU A 769 19.44 -34.65 -37.64
N SER A 770 18.89 -34.38 -36.46
CA SER A 770 17.48 -33.98 -36.30
C SER A 770 17.13 -32.67 -37.04
N ILE A 771 18.05 -31.70 -37.05
CA ILE A 771 17.87 -30.42 -37.75
C ILE A 771 17.92 -30.64 -39.27
N PHE A 772 18.83 -31.50 -39.76
CA PHE A 772 18.91 -31.84 -41.18
C PHE A 772 17.69 -32.65 -41.67
N ILE A 773 17.13 -33.54 -40.85
CA ILE A 773 15.87 -34.25 -41.16
C ILE A 773 14.73 -33.24 -41.33
N GLY A 774 14.49 -32.38 -40.35
CA GLY A 774 13.46 -31.33 -40.43
C GLY A 774 13.66 -30.40 -41.64
N LYS A 775 14.92 -30.06 -41.97
CA LYS A 775 15.26 -29.31 -43.18
C LYS A 775 14.94 -30.07 -44.47
N ALA A 776 15.28 -31.36 -44.55
CA ALA A 776 14.97 -32.18 -45.72
C ALA A 776 13.46 -32.31 -45.92
N GLN A 777 12.69 -32.50 -44.84
CA GLN A 777 11.22 -32.53 -44.85
C GLN A 777 10.64 -31.19 -45.34
N ALA A 778 11.18 -30.07 -44.86
CA ALA A 778 10.79 -28.73 -45.32
C ALA A 778 11.09 -28.51 -46.81
N LEU A 779 12.27 -28.92 -47.30
CA LEU A 779 12.65 -28.79 -48.71
C LEU A 779 11.81 -29.71 -49.62
N ALA A 780 11.49 -30.93 -49.18
CA ALA A 780 10.65 -31.86 -49.92
C ALA A 780 9.20 -31.33 -50.04
N GLY A 781 8.58 -30.91 -48.94
CA GLY A 781 7.25 -30.30 -48.94
C GLY A 781 7.19 -28.97 -49.70
N GLY A 782 8.28 -28.21 -49.72
CA GLY A 782 8.46 -27.01 -50.55
C GLY A 782 8.81 -27.27 -52.02
N ASN A 783 8.65 -28.51 -52.51
CA ASN A 783 8.95 -28.96 -53.87
C ASN A 783 10.39 -28.65 -54.37
N SER A 784 11.35 -28.48 -53.45
CA SER A 784 12.75 -28.18 -53.75
C SER A 784 13.56 -29.49 -53.88
N ILE A 785 13.10 -30.37 -54.78
CA ILE A 785 13.48 -31.79 -54.85
C ILE A 785 15.00 -32.03 -54.83
N GLU A 786 15.78 -31.32 -55.64
CA GLU A 786 17.24 -31.54 -55.71
C GLU A 786 17.97 -31.15 -54.41
N LYS A 787 17.57 -30.03 -53.77
CA LYS A 787 18.11 -29.63 -52.46
C LYS A 787 17.68 -30.58 -51.35
N ALA A 788 16.47 -31.12 -51.43
CA ALA A 788 15.98 -32.13 -50.52
C ALA A 788 16.77 -33.45 -50.66
N LYS A 789 17.02 -33.92 -51.89
CA LYS A 789 17.88 -35.09 -52.17
C LYS A 789 19.30 -34.90 -51.65
N GLU A 790 19.90 -33.74 -51.89
CA GLU A 790 21.25 -33.42 -51.37
C GLU A 790 21.27 -33.44 -49.83
N THR A 791 20.28 -32.82 -49.19
CA THR A 791 20.18 -32.79 -47.72
C THR A 791 19.94 -34.20 -47.16
N THR A 792 19.08 -35.00 -47.77
CA THR A 792 18.79 -36.38 -47.36
C THR A 792 20.04 -37.27 -47.47
N LYS A 793 20.85 -37.13 -48.53
CA LYS A 793 22.16 -37.83 -48.62
C LYS A 793 23.11 -37.46 -47.48
N ARG A 794 23.10 -36.20 -47.02
CA ARG A 794 23.91 -35.77 -45.85
C ARG A 794 23.39 -36.36 -44.55
N VAL A 795 22.06 -36.42 -44.35
CA VAL A 795 21.44 -37.10 -43.21
C VAL A 795 21.85 -38.57 -43.18
N ASP A 796 21.70 -39.27 -44.31
CA ASP A 796 21.99 -40.69 -44.48
C ASP A 796 23.46 -41.04 -44.19
N GLY A 797 24.40 -40.17 -44.60
CA GLY A 797 25.83 -40.30 -44.29
C GLY A 797 26.23 -39.98 -42.84
N ILE A 798 25.38 -39.30 -42.06
CA ILE A 798 25.65 -38.93 -40.66
C ILE A 798 24.94 -39.88 -39.67
N LYS A 799 23.85 -40.56 -40.09
CA LYS A 799 23.00 -41.39 -39.20
C LYS A 799 23.79 -42.43 -38.38
N SER A 800 24.77 -43.08 -38.98
CA SER A 800 25.59 -44.14 -38.36
C SER A 800 26.58 -43.63 -37.31
N LEU A 801 26.78 -42.30 -37.23
CA LEU A 801 27.65 -41.65 -36.24
C LEU A 801 26.89 -41.22 -34.97
N CYS A 802 25.59 -41.54 -34.89
CA CYS A 802 24.73 -41.25 -33.75
C CYS A 802 24.32 -42.57 -33.06
N SER A 803 24.80 -42.80 -31.84
CA SER A 803 24.54 -44.03 -31.07
C SER A 803 23.09 -44.19 -30.58
N SER A 804 22.27 -43.14 -30.70
CA SER A 804 20.85 -43.12 -30.38
C SER A 804 19.93 -43.11 -31.61
N ALA A 805 20.44 -43.48 -32.80
CA ALA A 805 19.63 -43.64 -33.99
C ALA A 805 18.73 -44.88 -33.89
N ASP A 806 17.54 -44.70 -33.29
CA ASP A 806 16.50 -45.72 -33.19
C ASP A 806 15.75 -45.91 -34.53
N TYR A 807 14.88 -46.91 -34.64
CA TYR A 807 14.16 -47.26 -35.87
C TYR A 807 13.42 -46.07 -36.50
N ASN A 808 12.91 -45.16 -35.66
CA ASN A 808 12.26 -43.91 -36.07
C ASN A 808 13.14 -43.05 -37.01
N VAL A 809 14.45 -42.96 -36.74
CA VAL A 809 15.38 -42.19 -37.59
C VAL A 809 15.52 -42.84 -38.96
N TYR A 810 15.61 -44.18 -39.02
CA TYR A 810 15.66 -44.92 -40.28
C TYR A 810 14.35 -44.79 -41.06
N GLN A 811 13.20 -44.79 -40.36
CA GLN A 811 11.89 -44.53 -40.94
C GLN A 811 11.79 -43.13 -41.54
N GLU A 812 12.16 -42.08 -40.81
CA GLU A 812 12.10 -40.68 -41.30
C GLU A 812 12.97 -40.47 -42.55
N ILE A 813 14.17 -41.07 -42.59
CA ILE A 813 15.05 -41.01 -43.78
C ILE A 813 14.46 -41.84 -44.93
N GLY A 814 13.84 -42.98 -44.64
CA GLY A 814 13.14 -43.80 -45.62
C GLY A 814 11.97 -43.05 -46.27
N GLU A 815 11.14 -42.37 -45.47
CA GLU A 815 10.04 -41.51 -45.92
C GLU A 815 10.53 -40.34 -46.78
N LEU A 816 11.68 -39.74 -46.43
CA LEU A 816 12.33 -38.71 -47.23
C LEU A 816 12.76 -39.24 -48.61
N TYR A 817 13.44 -40.39 -48.69
CA TYR A 817 13.79 -40.96 -49.99
C TYR A 817 12.54 -41.40 -50.79
N PHE A 818 11.51 -41.91 -50.11
CA PHE A 818 10.24 -42.33 -50.73
C PHE A 818 9.52 -41.13 -51.39
N THR A 819 9.38 -40.03 -50.66
CA THR A 819 8.77 -38.78 -51.17
C THR A 819 9.60 -38.10 -52.27
N LEU A 820 10.91 -38.36 -52.33
CA LEU A 820 11.83 -37.86 -53.36
C LEU A 820 11.99 -38.80 -54.57
N GLY A 821 11.27 -39.94 -54.59
CA GLY A 821 11.24 -40.91 -55.69
C GLY A 821 12.40 -41.93 -55.71
N ASP A 822 13.28 -41.93 -54.71
CA ASP A 822 14.39 -42.90 -54.56
C ASP A 822 13.89 -44.16 -53.81
N THR A 823 12.92 -44.84 -54.45
CA THR A 823 12.12 -45.90 -53.82
C THR A 823 12.96 -47.10 -53.36
N GLU A 824 14.04 -47.43 -54.06
CA GLU A 824 14.93 -48.53 -53.68
C GLU A 824 15.66 -48.26 -52.36
N LYS A 825 16.15 -47.04 -52.14
CA LYS A 825 16.75 -46.66 -50.85
C LYS A 825 15.70 -46.57 -49.75
N ALA A 826 14.51 -46.08 -50.05
CA ALA A 826 13.42 -46.05 -49.08
C ALA A 826 13.12 -47.45 -48.54
N ILE A 827 12.97 -48.45 -49.43
CA ILE A 827 12.81 -49.87 -49.06
C ILE A 827 13.98 -50.37 -48.20
N SER A 828 15.22 -50.08 -48.59
CA SER A 828 16.41 -50.50 -47.83
C SER A 828 16.42 -49.95 -46.39
N LEU A 829 16.01 -48.70 -46.22
CA LEU A 829 15.92 -48.03 -44.91
C LEU A 829 14.74 -48.51 -44.07
N PHE A 830 13.57 -48.75 -44.68
CA PHE A 830 12.43 -49.35 -43.99
C PHE A 830 12.75 -50.76 -43.51
N ASN A 831 13.47 -51.57 -44.29
CA ASN A 831 13.95 -52.89 -43.85
C ASN A 831 14.95 -52.80 -42.69
N GLN A 832 15.84 -51.79 -42.67
CA GLN A 832 16.71 -51.51 -41.52
C GLN A 832 15.87 -51.11 -40.28
N ALA A 833 14.84 -50.28 -40.45
CA ALA A 833 13.92 -49.92 -39.37
C ALA A 833 13.14 -51.14 -38.82
N ILE A 834 12.65 -52.04 -39.69
CA ILE A 834 11.94 -53.28 -39.28
C ILE A 834 12.82 -54.17 -38.39
N ALA A 835 14.11 -54.28 -38.73
CA ALA A 835 15.07 -55.07 -37.95
C ALA A 835 15.34 -54.47 -36.55
N MET A 836 15.13 -53.17 -36.37
CA MET A 836 15.37 -52.43 -35.12
C MET A 836 14.11 -52.23 -34.28
N ALA A 837 12.94 -52.18 -34.91
CA ALA A 837 11.65 -52.01 -34.24
C ALA A 837 11.40 -53.16 -33.24
N LYS A 838 10.83 -52.83 -32.07
CA LYS A 838 10.49 -53.80 -31.03
C LYS A 838 9.02 -54.23 -31.09
N GLU A 839 8.13 -53.26 -31.28
CA GLU A 839 6.69 -53.49 -31.29
C GLU A 839 6.20 -54.19 -32.57
N LYS A 840 5.21 -55.08 -32.43
CA LYS A 840 4.60 -55.80 -33.56
C LYS A 840 3.93 -54.81 -34.54
N ALA A 841 3.24 -53.79 -34.01
CA ALA A 841 2.54 -52.80 -34.82
C ALA A 841 3.49 -51.96 -35.69
N ASP A 842 4.63 -51.53 -35.14
CA ASP A 842 5.62 -50.73 -35.87
C ASP A 842 6.24 -51.52 -37.03
N LYS A 843 6.56 -52.80 -36.80
CA LYS A 843 7.04 -53.71 -37.86
C LYS A 843 6.03 -53.82 -39.00
N ILE A 844 4.76 -54.06 -38.68
CA ILE A 844 3.71 -54.18 -39.70
C ILE A 844 3.53 -52.87 -40.49
N SER A 845 3.51 -51.73 -39.79
CA SER A 845 3.43 -50.39 -40.40
C SER A 845 4.58 -50.14 -41.39
N LEU A 846 5.80 -50.55 -41.04
CA LEU A 846 6.97 -50.46 -41.92
C LEU A 846 6.92 -51.48 -43.08
N MET A 847 6.46 -52.72 -42.85
CA MET A 847 6.26 -53.73 -43.90
C MET A 847 5.26 -53.25 -44.96
N LEU A 848 4.20 -52.55 -44.56
CA LEU A 848 3.26 -51.91 -45.50
C LEU A 848 3.94 -50.83 -46.36
N LYS A 849 4.88 -50.05 -45.80
CA LYS A 849 5.67 -49.06 -46.57
C LYS A 849 6.62 -49.73 -47.55
N VAL A 850 7.21 -50.88 -47.19
CA VAL A 850 8.01 -51.71 -48.09
C VAL A 850 7.16 -52.27 -49.23
N ALA A 851 5.97 -52.82 -48.94
CA ALA A 851 5.03 -53.31 -49.94
C ALA A 851 4.58 -52.19 -50.91
N GLN A 852 4.29 -50.99 -50.39
CA GLN A 852 4.01 -49.80 -51.21
C GLN A 852 5.20 -49.43 -52.10
N GLY A 853 6.44 -49.54 -51.61
CA GLY A 853 7.65 -49.32 -52.41
C GLY A 853 7.78 -50.33 -53.55
N TYR A 854 7.58 -51.62 -53.27
CA TYR A 854 7.59 -52.65 -54.32
C TYR A 854 6.46 -52.46 -55.34
N ARG A 855 5.27 -51.97 -54.93
CA ARG A 855 4.17 -51.56 -55.82
C ARG A 855 4.59 -50.42 -56.75
N LEU A 856 5.29 -49.39 -56.25
CA LEU A 856 5.83 -48.30 -57.07
C LEU A 856 6.94 -48.76 -58.03
N LEU A 857 7.72 -49.76 -57.66
CA LEU A 857 8.72 -50.41 -58.53
C LEU A 857 8.14 -51.47 -59.46
N ASN A 858 6.81 -51.64 -59.49
CA ASN A 858 6.08 -52.65 -60.28
C ASN A 858 6.51 -54.11 -60.02
N LYS A 859 7.06 -54.41 -58.84
CA LYS A 859 7.47 -55.77 -58.43
C LYS A 859 6.28 -56.53 -57.84
N LYS A 860 5.42 -57.08 -58.70
CA LYS A 860 4.13 -57.69 -58.31
C LYS A 860 4.28 -58.80 -57.26
N GLU A 861 5.23 -59.70 -57.45
CA GLU A 861 5.44 -60.85 -56.56
C GLU A 861 5.89 -60.39 -55.16
N ASP A 862 6.86 -59.47 -55.08
CA ASP A 862 7.41 -58.95 -53.82
C ASP A 862 6.34 -58.25 -52.95
N PHE A 863 5.50 -57.38 -53.53
CA PHE A 863 4.49 -56.69 -52.71
C PHE A 863 3.32 -57.59 -52.32
N LEU A 864 2.90 -58.54 -53.17
CA LEU A 864 1.84 -59.49 -52.82
C LEU A 864 2.30 -60.48 -51.76
N ALA A 865 3.57 -60.91 -51.78
CA ALA A 865 4.15 -61.73 -50.73
C ALA A 865 4.10 -61.03 -49.37
N LEU A 866 4.48 -59.75 -49.31
CA LEU A 866 4.40 -58.93 -48.09
C LEU A 866 2.97 -58.68 -47.60
N TYR A 867 2.02 -58.37 -48.49
CA TYR A 867 0.62 -58.24 -48.05
C TYR A 867 0.06 -59.57 -47.54
N LYS A 868 0.40 -60.70 -48.18
CA LYS A 868 0.02 -62.02 -47.70
C LYS A 868 0.63 -62.32 -46.33
N GLU A 869 1.93 -62.07 -46.15
CA GLU A 869 2.64 -62.23 -44.87
C GLU A 869 1.94 -61.44 -43.76
N ILE A 870 1.59 -60.17 -44.01
CA ILE A 870 0.82 -59.34 -43.06
C ILE A 870 -0.58 -59.91 -42.82
N SER A 871 -1.25 -60.44 -43.85
CA SER A 871 -2.57 -61.05 -43.71
C SER A 871 -2.55 -62.29 -42.80
N ASP A 872 -1.49 -63.08 -42.86
CA ASP A 872 -1.31 -64.33 -42.10
C ASP A 872 -0.94 -64.09 -40.61
N LEU A 873 -0.63 -62.84 -40.19
CA LEU A 873 -0.30 -62.48 -38.79
C LEU A 873 -1.48 -62.51 -37.80
N ASN A 874 -2.70 -62.82 -38.28
CA ASN A 874 -3.96 -62.90 -37.53
C ASN A 874 -4.25 -61.68 -36.63
N ASP A 875 -3.94 -60.48 -37.10
CA ASP A 875 -4.26 -59.23 -36.42
C ASP A 875 -5.58 -58.64 -36.96
N PRO A 876 -6.61 -58.38 -36.13
CA PRO A 876 -7.93 -57.97 -36.61
C PRO A 876 -7.95 -56.68 -37.44
N PHE A 877 -7.00 -55.77 -37.26
CA PHE A 877 -6.91 -54.54 -38.04
C PHE A 877 -5.98 -54.74 -39.24
N TRP A 878 -4.73 -55.16 -38.99
CA TRP A 878 -3.72 -55.21 -40.05
C TRP A 878 -3.96 -56.32 -41.07
N SER A 879 -4.47 -57.49 -40.65
CA SER A 879 -4.76 -58.59 -41.58
C SER A 879 -5.92 -58.25 -42.52
N ASN A 880 -6.90 -57.47 -42.06
CA ASN A 880 -8.01 -57.01 -42.89
C ASN A 880 -7.57 -55.90 -43.86
N LEU A 881 -6.77 -54.93 -43.39
CA LEU A 881 -6.19 -53.90 -44.26
C LEU A 881 -5.31 -54.50 -45.38
N ALA A 882 -4.54 -55.55 -45.08
CA ALA A 882 -3.74 -56.23 -46.09
C ALA A 882 -4.58 -56.98 -47.13
N LYS A 883 -5.66 -57.66 -46.71
CA LYS A 883 -6.60 -58.34 -47.63
C LYS A 883 -7.31 -57.35 -48.55
N GLU A 884 -7.85 -56.26 -48.00
CA GLU A 884 -8.50 -55.19 -48.77
C GLU A 884 -7.54 -54.62 -49.84
N ARG A 885 -6.26 -54.45 -49.51
CA ARG A 885 -5.24 -54.00 -50.48
C ARG A 885 -4.90 -55.03 -51.54
N MET A 886 -4.98 -56.32 -51.25
CA MET A 886 -4.81 -57.38 -52.27
C MET A 886 -6.02 -57.41 -53.22
N GLU A 887 -7.23 -57.36 -52.67
CA GLU A 887 -8.49 -57.32 -53.43
C GLU A 887 -8.57 -56.08 -54.34
N GLU A 888 -8.18 -54.88 -53.84
CA GLU A 888 -8.04 -53.65 -54.63
C GLU A 888 -7.13 -53.85 -55.84
N ILE A 889 -6.03 -54.58 -55.68
CA ILE A 889 -5.02 -54.77 -56.72
C ILE A 889 -5.46 -55.80 -57.76
N ASP A 890 -6.04 -56.92 -57.33
CA ASP A 890 -6.54 -57.94 -58.26
C ASP A 890 -7.74 -57.41 -59.07
N PHE A 891 -8.67 -56.67 -58.44
CA PHE A 891 -9.76 -55.98 -59.14
C PHE A 891 -9.25 -54.98 -60.18
N ASN A 892 -8.28 -54.12 -59.82
CA ASN A 892 -7.68 -53.19 -60.77
C ASN A 892 -6.94 -53.91 -61.92
N TRP A 893 -6.36 -55.08 -61.65
CA TRP A 893 -5.69 -55.88 -62.69
C TRP A 893 -6.70 -56.52 -63.65
N GLU A 894 -7.79 -57.09 -63.16
CA GLU A 894 -8.87 -57.60 -64.02
C GLU A 894 -9.51 -56.49 -64.86
N MET A 895 -9.80 -55.33 -64.27
CA MET A 895 -10.32 -54.17 -64.99
C MET A 895 -9.38 -53.67 -66.09
N ASN A 896 -8.07 -53.68 -65.85
CA ASN A 896 -7.08 -53.35 -66.89
C ASN A 896 -6.97 -54.44 -67.96
N ARG A 897 -7.05 -55.73 -67.59
CA ARG A 897 -7.08 -56.85 -68.55
C ARG A 897 -8.30 -56.76 -69.47
N MET A 898 -9.49 -56.52 -68.92
CA MET A 898 -10.73 -56.30 -69.70
C MET A 898 -10.64 -55.07 -70.62
N ARG A 899 -9.98 -53.98 -70.17
CA ARG A 899 -9.70 -52.81 -71.02
C ARG A 899 -8.72 -53.11 -72.16
N GLU A 900 -7.68 -53.90 -71.94
CA GLU A 900 -6.78 -54.31 -73.02
C GLU A 900 -7.43 -55.30 -73.98
N GLU A 901 -8.24 -56.24 -73.48
CA GLU A 901 -9.02 -57.17 -74.29
C GLU A 901 -10.05 -56.42 -75.16
N SER A 902 -10.74 -55.41 -74.64
CA SER A 902 -11.64 -54.55 -75.45
C SER A 902 -10.86 -53.74 -76.50
N LYS A 903 -9.76 -53.09 -76.14
CA LYS A 903 -8.87 -52.39 -77.11
C LYS A 903 -8.28 -53.30 -78.19
N LYS A 904 -8.08 -54.58 -77.90
CA LYS A 904 -7.69 -55.59 -78.91
C LYS A 904 -8.87 -55.95 -79.81
N ARG A 905 -10.09 -56.05 -79.28
CA ARG A 905 -11.32 -56.28 -80.07
C ARG A 905 -11.75 -55.07 -80.92
N GLU A 906 -11.37 -53.85 -80.56
CA GLU A 906 -11.55 -52.64 -81.40
C GLU A 906 -10.46 -52.45 -82.48
N LYS A 907 -9.37 -53.22 -82.40
CA LYS A 907 -8.24 -53.18 -83.35
C LYS A 907 -8.25 -54.31 -84.39
N ILE A 908 -9.18 -55.26 -84.25
CA ILE A 908 -9.46 -56.37 -85.16
C ILE A 908 -10.73 -56.05 -85.92
#